data_AF-A0A4Q2DHR5-F1
#
_entry.id   AF-A0A4Q2DHR5-F1
#
_cell.length_a   1.000
_cell.length_b   1.000
_cell.length_c   1.000
_cell.angle_alpha   90.00
_cell.angle_beta   90.00
_cell.angle_gamma   90.00
#
_symmetry.space_group_name_H-M   'P 1'
#
loop_
_entity.id
_entity.type
_entity.pdbx_description
1 polymer ?
#
loop_
_entity_poly.entity_id
_entity_poly.type
_entity_poly.pdbx_seq_one_letter_code
_entity_poly.pdbx_strand_id
1 'polypeptide(L)'
;MAPVAVAQPTDVLSNKLDKLHLAAKPATELKQPDIEYHPEEAKWKARTARRLAEDPSLPDTPLPEGFPKVLESPLVWEGKDWTDEAQWTYQLSDAQLEEIDAALKYFHSLEKPLGHVNQDNFPLPKLGPILKDLSRELHTGRGFFVLRTIPVDSYSREDVIIVYAGVSSYVGNSRGVQDRDGGVIAHIKDLTETHPAKTIGAPAYTTDKQVFHTDAGDIISLFALETAAEGGTSRISSSWRVYNDLAKSRPDLIKTLSEPWPFDGFGRDPSYKLRPLLFSEDGKVIIQYARRLFTGFLGLPRSTDIPPITEAQAEALDTIHFLAEKYNLGLNFQKGDIQYINNLSIFHARDAFTDTAEKKRHLLRLWLRNEDLAWKLPQPLEEGWQALYQSATEDEERFAFEPEIRAASRGKGGEGDCTIITRGSHWDHKTGIDWTHMVALNCVKSGGGLLSSVKHADLDYQADETKWKARTARRLAEDPSLPNTPLPEGFPKVLTSPLVWEGKDWTNESQWVYNLSTAQLEEIDNALKHFRGLDLPIGLIDKETFPLPTLGRIIQGLAQEIHSGRGFFVIRTIPVDSYSPEDNIIIYTGISAYIANVRGIQDVNGAVLGHIKNMSETHSAKMLGAPAYTTERQPFHSDPGDIVSLFALQVAPEGGASKVASSWRVYNELAETRPDLIKTLSEPFPLEMFHGEPRYRMRSMLFVENGKVIIQNARRLCTGYMGLPRAVDIPPISEAQAEAIDALHFLAEKHHLKLNFQKGDIQYINNLSMFHARDGFTETAEQKYVQVVSLTLIS
;
A
#
# COMPACT_ATOMS: atom_id res chain seq x y z
N MET A 1 33.27 2.76 63.39
CA MET A 1 32.07 3.58 63.10
C MET A 1 32.30 4.32 61.79
N ALA A 2 31.34 4.20 60.86
CA ALA A 2 31.13 5.04 59.66
C ALA A 2 32.11 4.85 58.47
N PRO A 3 31.68 5.09 57.21
CA PRO A 3 31.49 4.02 56.21
C PRO A 3 32.29 4.20 54.89
N VAL A 4 32.27 3.13 54.09
CA VAL A 4 32.78 3.03 52.71
C VAL A 4 31.89 3.81 51.75
N ALA A 5 32.48 4.62 50.86
CA ALA A 5 31.82 5.21 49.70
C ALA A 5 32.43 4.64 48.41
N VAL A 6 31.56 4.16 47.52
CA VAL A 6 31.86 3.60 46.20
C VAL A 6 31.91 4.74 45.18
N ALA A 7 33.01 4.85 44.43
CA ALA A 7 33.14 5.77 43.30
C ALA A 7 32.56 5.16 42.01
N GLN A 8 31.78 5.92 41.26
CA GLN A 8 31.25 5.54 39.94
C GLN A 8 32.23 5.90 38.81
N PRO A 9 32.33 5.12 37.72
CA PRO A 9 33.22 5.39 36.61
C PRO A 9 32.47 6.01 35.42
N THR A 10 32.54 7.33 35.25
CA THR A 10 32.16 8.00 33.99
C THR A 10 33.05 9.22 33.76
N ASP A 11 34.29 9.03 33.29
CA ASP A 11 35.09 10.15 32.78
C ASP A 11 36.23 9.78 31.81
N VAL A 12 36.20 8.58 31.20
CA VAL A 12 37.28 8.11 30.30
C VAL A 12 36.84 7.97 28.83
N LEU A 13 35.58 8.23 28.51
CA LEU A 13 35.05 8.11 27.14
C LEU A 13 34.94 9.43 26.36
N SER A 14 34.98 10.59 27.03
CA SER A 14 34.85 11.90 26.38
C SER A 14 36.14 12.35 25.66
N ASN A 15 37.31 11.92 26.11
CA ASN A 15 38.60 12.44 25.62
C ASN A 15 39.23 11.69 24.43
N LYS A 16 38.53 10.72 23.82
CA LYS A 16 39.03 9.97 22.63
C LYS A 16 38.33 10.31 21.31
N LEU A 17 37.25 11.08 21.30
CA LEU A 17 36.58 11.48 20.05
C LEU A 17 37.19 12.72 19.37
N ASP A 18 37.97 13.55 20.08
CA ASP A 18 38.40 14.86 19.57
C ASP A 18 39.75 14.88 18.82
N LYS A 19 40.34 13.73 18.48
CA LYS A 19 41.69 13.66 17.84
C LYS A 19 41.75 12.94 16.50
N LEU A 20 40.66 12.93 15.74
CA LEU A 20 40.64 12.50 14.32
C LEU A 20 40.05 13.59 13.40
N HIS A 21 40.46 14.85 13.60
CA HIS A 21 40.31 15.90 12.58
C HIS A 21 41.62 16.00 11.78
N LEU A 22 41.74 15.16 10.74
CA LEU A 22 42.64 15.45 9.63
C LEU A 22 42.06 16.62 8.84
N ALA A 23 42.89 17.60 8.54
CA ALA A 23 42.54 18.87 7.92
C ALA A 23 41.75 18.68 6.61
N ALA A 24 40.44 18.95 6.67
CA ALA A 24 39.59 19.05 5.49
C ALA A 24 39.85 20.39 4.78
N LYS A 25 40.11 20.32 3.47
CA LYS A 25 40.02 21.48 2.56
C LYS A 25 38.65 22.15 2.70
N PRO A 26 38.52 23.47 2.50
CA PRO A 26 37.26 24.19 2.67
C PRO A 26 36.18 23.55 1.79
N ALA A 27 35.01 23.27 2.39
CA ALA A 27 33.88 22.65 1.73
C ALA A 27 33.38 23.55 0.58
N THR A 28 33.75 23.21 -0.65
CA THR A 28 32.98 23.60 -1.83
C THR A 28 31.57 23.04 -1.67
N GLU A 29 30.54 23.89 -1.79
CA GLU A 29 29.15 23.43 -1.82
C GLU A 29 29.03 22.26 -2.81
N LEU A 30 28.65 21.08 -2.31
CA LEU A 30 28.45 19.91 -3.14
C LEU A 30 27.30 20.22 -4.10
N LYS A 31 27.58 20.17 -5.41
CA LYS A 31 26.61 20.46 -6.47
C LYS A 31 26.34 19.18 -7.27
N GLN A 32 25.08 18.98 -7.67
CA GLN A 32 24.70 17.90 -8.59
C GLN A 32 25.51 18.03 -9.91
N PRO A 33 26.23 16.98 -10.33
CA PRO A 33 26.93 16.96 -11.61
C PRO A 33 25.98 17.19 -12.79
N ASP A 34 26.50 17.75 -13.88
CA ASP A 34 25.78 17.84 -15.16
C ASP A 34 25.66 16.43 -15.77
N ILE A 35 24.61 15.71 -15.37
CA ILE A 35 24.28 14.36 -15.81
C ILE A 35 22.77 14.22 -16.00
N GLU A 36 22.38 13.63 -17.11
CA GLU A 36 20.98 13.44 -17.50
C GLU A 36 20.63 11.94 -17.58
N TYR A 37 19.32 11.67 -17.75
CA TYR A 37 18.84 10.30 -17.94
C TYR A 37 19.44 9.67 -19.19
N HIS A 38 19.54 10.40 -20.29
CA HIS A 38 20.24 9.93 -21.48
C HIS A 38 21.73 10.25 -21.34
N PRO A 39 22.60 9.23 -21.35
CA PRO A 39 24.03 9.45 -21.24
C PRO A 39 24.60 10.09 -22.50
N GLU A 40 25.55 11.01 -22.31
CA GLU A 40 26.25 11.72 -23.36
C GLU A 40 27.73 11.35 -23.35
N GLU A 41 28.19 10.68 -24.42
CA GLU A 41 29.55 10.13 -24.48
C GLU A 41 30.64 11.21 -24.35
N ALA A 42 30.39 12.39 -24.93
CA ALA A 42 31.30 13.53 -24.85
C ALA A 42 31.46 14.04 -23.40
N LYS A 43 30.35 14.18 -22.66
CA LYS A 43 30.37 14.60 -21.24
C LYS A 43 31.07 13.55 -20.37
N TRP A 44 30.79 12.27 -20.62
CA TRP A 44 31.46 11.16 -19.94
C TRP A 44 32.98 11.20 -20.14
N LYS A 45 33.46 11.23 -21.39
CA LYS A 45 34.89 11.29 -21.72
C LYS A 45 35.57 12.51 -21.10
N ALA A 46 34.93 13.68 -21.16
CA ALA A 46 35.45 14.90 -20.54
C ALA A 46 35.55 14.78 -19.02
N ARG A 47 34.53 14.21 -18.35
CA ARG A 47 34.53 13.95 -16.90
C ARG A 47 35.63 12.99 -16.50
N THR A 48 35.78 11.88 -17.23
CA THR A 48 36.86 10.90 -17.01
C THR A 48 38.23 11.52 -17.15
N ALA A 49 38.48 12.25 -18.24
CA ALA A 49 39.76 12.91 -18.47
C ALA A 49 40.10 13.92 -17.36
N ARG A 50 39.11 14.70 -16.91
CA ARG A 50 39.28 15.65 -15.79
C ARG A 50 39.63 14.92 -14.49
N ARG A 51 38.87 13.89 -14.12
CA ARG A 51 39.12 13.14 -12.86
C ARG A 51 40.48 12.46 -12.86
N LEU A 52 40.90 11.87 -13.98
CA LEU A 52 42.23 11.26 -14.11
C LEU A 52 43.36 12.29 -14.12
N ALA A 53 43.12 13.51 -14.59
CA ALA A 53 44.09 14.60 -14.51
C ALA A 53 44.21 15.14 -13.06
N GLU A 54 43.10 15.19 -12.33
CA GLU A 54 43.05 15.62 -10.92
C GLU A 54 43.67 14.59 -9.98
N ASP A 55 43.44 13.30 -10.23
CA ASP A 55 44.04 12.18 -9.51
C ASP A 55 44.45 11.05 -10.46
N PRO A 56 45.71 11.06 -10.94
CA PRO A 56 46.22 10.02 -11.82
C PRO A 56 46.34 8.64 -11.16
N SER A 57 46.22 8.55 -9.83
CA SER A 57 46.34 7.28 -9.10
C SER A 57 45.03 6.49 -9.04
N LEU A 58 43.91 7.06 -9.50
CA LEU A 58 42.59 6.40 -9.48
C LEU A 58 42.62 4.98 -10.09
N PRO A 59 43.22 4.73 -11.27
CA PRO A 59 43.29 3.37 -11.82
C PRO A 59 44.07 2.36 -10.97
N ASP A 60 44.95 2.83 -10.08
CA ASP A 60 45.76 2.00 -9.18
C ASP A 60 45.07 1.74 -7.83
N THR A 61 43.84 2.22 -7.63
CA THR A 61 43.05 1.99 -6.41
C THR A 61 42.87 0.48 -6.17
N PRO A 62 43.16 -0.04 -4.96
CA PRO A 62 42.89 -1.45 -4.69
C PRO A 62 41.39 -1.73 -4.72
N LEU A 63 41.01 -2.93 -5.18
CA LEU A 63 39.62 -3.38 -5.09
C LEU A 63 39.16 -3.40 -3.62
N PRO A 64 37.88 -3.08 -3.33
CA PRO A 64 37.34 -3.21 -1.99
C PRO A 64 37.40 -4.67 -1.51
N GLU A 65 37.42 -4.86 -0.19
CA GLU A 65 37.44 -6.19 0.41
C GLU A 65 36.24 -7.04 -0.05
N GLY A 66 36.50 -8.32 -0.33
CA GLY A 66 35.47 -9.27 -0.79
C GLY A 66 35.15 -9.22 -2.29
N PHE A 67 35.67 -8.23 -3.04
CA PHE A 67 35.46 -8.15 -4.49
C PHE A 67 36.51 -8.95 -5.29
N PRO A 68 36.09 -9.83 -6.21
CA PRO A 68 37.01 -10.65 -6.99
C PRO A 68 37.79 -9.84 -8.04
N LYS A 69 39.06 -10.18 -8.27
CA LYS A 69 39.84 -9.52 -9.34
C LYS A 69 39.29 -9.81 -10.74
N VAL A 70 38.74 -11.01 -10.92
CA VAL A 70 38.17 -11.49 -12.18
C VAL A 70 37.05 -12.46 -11.83
N LEU A 71 35.93 -12.36 -12.53
CA LEU A 71 34.86 -13.35 -12.53
C LEU A 71 35.09 -14.35 -13.67
N GLU A 72 35.03 -15.63 -13.35
CA GLU A 72 35.10 -16.74 -14.31
C GLU A 72 33.79 -17.54 -14.20
N SER A 73 32.91 -17.37 -15.18
CA SER A 73 31.56 -17.97 -15.16
C SER A 73 30.95 -17.93 -16.57
N PRO A 74 30.02 -18.84 -16.91
CA PRO A 74 29.20 -18.73 -18.12
C PRO A 74 28.40 -17.42 -18.22
N LEU A 75 28.21 -16.70 -17.12
CA LEU A 75 27.60 -15.36 -17.11
C LEU A 75 28.52 -14.26 -17.67
N VAL A 76 29.80 -14.55 -17.92
CA VAL A 76 30.78 -13.61 -18.48
C VAL A 76 30.83 -13.79 -19.99
N TRP A 77 30.07 -12.97 -20.71
CA TRP A 77 29.99 -12.98 -22.17
C TRP A 77 29.82 -11.56 -22.74
N GLU A 78 30.04 -11.41 -24.03
CA GLU A 78 29.70 -10.22 -24.82
C GLU A 78 28.84 -10.60 -26.02
N GLY A 79 28.08 -9.67 -26.58
CA GLY A 79 27.07 -9.98 -27.59
C GLY A 79 27.60 -10.72 -28.83
N LYS A 80 28.86 -10.45 -29.23
CA LYS A 80 29.50 -11.12 -30.37
C LYS A 80 29.76 -12.62 -30.15
N ASP A 81 29.66 -13.11 -28.91
CA ASP A 81 29.78 -14.54 -28.58
C ASP A 81 28.52 -15.31 -29.06
N TRP A 82 27.44 -14.60 -29.38
CA TRP A 82 26.15 -15.12 -29.79
C TRP A 82 25.82 -14.71 -31.23
N THR A 83 26.03 -15.63 -32.17
CA THR A 83 25.92 -15.36 -33.61
C THR A 83 24.61 -15.85 -34.22
N ASP A 84 23.87 -16.71 -33.53
CA ASP A 84 22.62 -17.32 -34.00
C ASP A 84 21.56 -17.32 -32.88
N GLU A 85 20.35 -16.84 -33.20
CA GLU A 85 19.21 -16.81 -32.27
C GLU A 85 18.87 -18.18 -31.69
N ALA A 86 19.14 -19.27 -32.43
CA ALA A 86 18.94 -20.62 -31.95
C ALA A 86 19.78 -20.97 -30.71
N GLN A 87 20.84 -20.20 -30.41
CA GLN A 87 21.66 -20.40 -29.21
C GLN A 87 20.97 -19.98 -27.91
N TRP A 88 19.96 -19.09 -27.99
CA TRP A 88 19.24 -18.59 -26.82
C TRP A 88 17.72 -18.73 -26.92
N THR A 89 17.21 -19.20 -28.05
CA THR A 89 15.78 -19.39 -28.27
C THR A 89 15.39 -20.85 -28.08
N TYR A 90 14.37 -21.11 -27.26
CA TYR A 90 13.69 -22.39 -27.20
C TYR A 90 12.38 -22.30 -27.99
N GLN A 91 12.32 -23.00 -29.12
CA GLN A 91 11.11 -23.06 -29.96
C GLN A 91 10.10 -24.05 -29.38
N LEU A 92 8.90 -23.57 -29.04
CA LEU A 92 7.81 -24.45 -28.64
C LEU A 92 7.33 -25.28 -29.84
N SER A 93 7.15 -26.57 -29.60
CA SER A 93 6.53 -27.49 -30.57
C SER A 93 5.00 -27.46 -30.48
N ASP A 94 4.32 -27.88 -31.54
CA ASP A 94 2.85 -27.95 -31.56
C ASP A 94 2.28 -28.75 -30.39
N ALA A 95 2.90 -29.87 -30.03
CA ALA A 95 2.50 -30.69 -28.88
C ALA A 95 2.65 -29.96 -27.52
N GLN A 96 3.62 -29.04 -27.40
CA GLN A 96 3.79 -28.22 -26.20
C GLN A 96 2.79 -27.06 -26.16
N LEU A 97 2.39 -26.54 -27.32
CA LEU A 97 1.33 -25.54 -27.42
C LEU A 97 -0.04 -26.14 -27.06
N GLU A 98 -0.33 -27.35 -27.54
CA GLU A 98 -1.50 -28.12 -27.13
C GLU A 98 -1.50 -28.41 -25.63
N GLU A 99 -0.32 -28.69 -25.04
CA GLU A 99 -0.18 -28.90 -23.60
C GLU A 99 -0.48 -27.62 -22.79
N ILE A 100 0.00 -26.45 -23.25
CA ILE A 100 -0.30 -25.14 -22.65
C ILE A 100 -1.80 -24.84 -22.71
N ASP A 101 -2.44 -25.10 -23.86
CA ASP A 101 -3.88 -24.92 -24.03
C ASP A 101 -4.70 -25.85 -23.11
N ALA A 102 -4.26 -27.10 -22.95
CA ALA A 102 -4.87 -28.04 -22.02
C ALA A 102 -4.72 -27.57 -20.56
N ALA A 103 -3.55 -27.05 -20.18
CA ALA A 103 -3.29 -26.51 -18.84
C ALA A 103 -4.15 -25.26 -18.55
N LEU A 104 -4.32 -24.38 -19.53
CA LEU A 104 -5.23 -23.23 -19.43
C LEU A 104 -6.67 -23.67 -19.20
N LYS A 105 -7.16 -24.63 -20.00
CA LYS A 105 -8.52 -25.19 -19.83
C LYS A 105 -8.70 -25.84 -18.46
N TYR A 106 -7.67 -26.54 -17.98
CA TYR A 106 -7.69 -27.12 -16.64
C TYR A 106 -7.77 -26.04 -15.56
N PHE A 107 -6.93 -25.00 -15.62
CA PHE A 107 -6.98 -23.90 -14.65
C PHE A 107 -8.37 -23.24 -14.60
N HIS A 108 -8.96 -22.95 -15.76
CA HIS A 108 -10.33 -22.42 -15.84
C HIS A 108 -11.35 -23.32 -15.17
N SER A 109 -11.22 -24.64 -15.33
CA SER A 109 -12.15 -25.60 -14.70
C SER A 109 -12.08 -25.64 -13.17
N LEU A 110 -11.03 -25.07 -12.56
CA LEU A 110 -10.88 -24.97 -11.11
C LEU A 110 -11.62 -23.77 -10.51
N GLU A 111 -12.02 -22.79 -11.34
CA GLU A 111 -12.71 -21.56 -10.92
C GLU A 111 -11.97 -20.81 -9.80
N LYS A 112 -10.62 -20.85 -9.82
CA LYS A 112 -9.76 -20.19 -8.84
C LYS A 112 -9.40 -18.75 -9.24
N PRO A 113 -9.14 -17.86 -8.28
CA PRO A 113 -8.58 -16.54 -8.58
C PRO A 113 -7.23 -16.62 -9.30
N LEU A 114 -6.89 -15.61 -10.12
CA LEU A 114 -5.70 -15.61 -10.97
C LEU A 114 -4.37 -15.76 -10.22
N GLY A 115 -4.26 -15.30 -8.97
CA GLY A 115 -3.05 -15.50 -8.19
C GLY A 115 -2.79 -16.96 -7.81
N HIS A 116 -3.76 -17.86 -7.96
CA HIS A 116 -3.56 -19.31 -7.78
C HIS A 116 -2.97 -20.00 -9.01
N VAL A 117 -2.66 -19.27 -10.09
CA VAL A 117 -1.95 -19.85 -11.25
C VAL A 117 -0.53 -20.20 -10.81
N ASN A 118 -0.26 -21.50 -10.68
CA ASN A 118 1.03 -22.05 -10.27
C ASN A 118 1.23 -23.45 -10.89
N GLN A 119 2.36 -24.10 -10.61
CA GLN A 119 2.72 -25.40 -11.21
C GLN A 119 1.72 -26.53 -10.90
N ASP A 120 0.97 -26.43 -9.80
CA ASP A 120 -0.01 -27.43 -9.38
C ASP A 120 -1.37 -27.25 -10.08
N ASN A 121 -1.74 -25.99 -10.33
CA ASN A 121 -3.01 -25.64 -10.97
C ASN A 121 -2.87 -25.36 -12.49
N PHE A 122 -1.66 -25.35 -13.03
CA PHE A 122 -1.34 -25.19 -14.47
C PHE A 122 -0.35 -26.27 -14.93
N PRO A 123 -0.79 -27.53 -15.10
CA PRO A 123 0.11 -28.67 -15.25
C PRO A 123 0.74 -28.75 -16.64
N LEU A 124 2.09 -28.73 -16.67
CA LEU A 124 2.91 -28.94 -17.87
C LEU A 124 3.84 -30.15 -17.70
N PRO A 125 3.34 -31.40 -17.71
CA PRO A 125 4.16 -32.58 -17.42
C PRO A 125 5.35 -32.80 -18.38
N LYS A 126 5.28 -32.37 -19.65
CA LYS A 126 6.37 -32.50 -20.64
C LYS A 126 7.18 -31.22 -20.77
N LEU A 127 6.52 -30.07 -20.91
CA LEU A 127 7.21 -28.78 -21.04
C LEU A 127 7.81 -28.30 -19.70
N GLY A 128 7.17 -28.58 -18.57
CA GLY A 128 7.60 -28.13 -17.24
C GLY A 128 9.05 -28.53 -16.87
N PRO A 129 9.49 -29.79 -17.04
CA PRO A 129 10.88 -30.17 -16.85
C PRO A 129 11.87 -29.36 -17.68
N ILE A 130 11.53 -29.05 -18.94
CA ILE A 130 12.36 -28.26 -19.85
C ILE A 130 12.45 -26.81 -19.37
N LEU A 131 11.34 -26.21 -18.92
CA LEU A 131 11.33 -24.87 -18.35
C LEU A 131 12.18 -24.80 -17.06
N LYS A 132 12.19 -25.87 -16.25
CA LYS A 132 13.07 -25.97 -15.07
C LYS A 132 14.55 -26.06 -15.48
N ASP A 133 14.89 -26.77 -16.55
CA ASP A 133 16.23 -26.78 -17.13
C ASP A 133 16.66 -25.39 -17.62
N LEU A 134 15.77 -24.69 -18.34
CA LEU A 134 16.01 -23.32 -18.78
C LEU A 134 16.15 -22.36 -17.59
N SER A 135 15.42 -22.57 -16.49
CA SER A 135 15.64 -21.82 -15.26
C SER A 135 17.02 -22.06 -14.65
N ARG A 136 17.54 -23.30 -14.68
CA ARG A 136 18.93 -23.56 -14.27
C ARG A 136 19.94 -22.82 -15.15
N GLU A 137 19.74 -22.80 -16.47
CA GLU A 137 20.55 -22.03 -17.41
C GLU A 137 20.51 -20.52 -17.11
N LEU A 138 19.37 -20.01 -16.63
CA LEU A 138 19.20 -18.64 -16.19
C LEU A 138 20.03 -18.31 -14.94
N HIS A 139 20.12 -19.23 -13.97
CA HIS A 139 20.81 -18.95 -12.71
C HIS A 139 22.31 -19.26 -12.74
N THR A 140 22.73 -20.21 -13.59
CA THR A 140 24.10 -20.77 -13.56
C THR A 140 24.80 -20.78 -14.92
N GLY A 141 24.04 -20.64 -16.01
CA GLY A 141 24.53 -20.61 -17.38
C GLY A 141 24.69 -19.19 -17.91
N ARG A 142 24.21 -18.94 -19.14
CA ARG A 142 24.35 -17.63 -19.81
C ARG A 142 23.49 -16.51 -19.20
N GLY A 143 22.51 -16.85 -18.37
CA GLY A 143 21.70 -15.86 -17.66
C GLY A 143 20.45 -15.38 -18.41
N PHE A 144 20.18 -15.85 -19.62
CA PHE A 144 18.97 -15.50 -20.37
C PHE A 144 18.55 -16.59 -21.36
N PHE A 145 17.27 -16.57 -21.72
CA PHE A 145 16.72 -17.30 -22.86
C PHE A 145 15.42 -16.64 -23.34
N VAL A 146 14.98 -17.01 -24.55
CA VAL A 146 13.70 -16.62 -25.13
C VAL A 146 12.88 -17.88 -25.40
N LEU A 147 11.68 -17.96 -24.85
CA LEU A 147 10.69 -18.96 -25.22
C LEU A 147 9.90 -18.44 -26.42
N ARG A 148 9.91 -19.18 -27.53
CA ARG A 148 9.33 -18.71 -28.79
C ARG A 148 8.03 -19.42 -29.15
N THR A 149 7.09 -18.56 -29.57
CA THR A 149 5.76 -18.84 -30.16
C THR A 149 4.68 -19.27 -29.18
N ILE A 150 4.22 -18.36 -28.30
CA ILE A 150 2.85 -18.44 -27.78
C ILE A 150 1.90 -17.76 -28.79
N PRO A 151 0.87 -18.45 -29.30
CA PRO A 151 -0.06 -17.87 -30.30
C PRO A 151 -1.04 -16.90 -29.64
N VAL A 152 -0.57 -15.73 -29.23
CA VAL A 152 -1.34 -14.74 -28.44
C VAL A 152 -2.69 -14.35 -29.06
N ASP A 153 -2.80 -14.33 -30.39
CA ASP A 153 -4.05 -14.00 -31.09
C ASP A 153 -5.12 -15.10 -31.01
N SER A 154 -4.74 -16.30 -30.55
CA SER A 154 -5.66 -17.42 -30.31
C SER A 154 -6.27 -17.41 -28.91
N TYR A 155 -5.88 -16.47 -28.06
CA TYR A 155 -6.26 -16.38 -26.65
C TYR A 155 -6.92 -15.04 -26.35
N SER A 156 -7.84 -15.01 -25.37
CA SER A 156 -8.28 -13.73 -24.81
C SER A 156 -7.14 -13.04 -24.03
N ARG A 157 -7.27 -11.75 -23.70
CA ARG A 157 -6.25 -11.05 -22.89
C ARG A 157 -6.04 -11.71 -21.54
N GLU A 158 -7.11 -12.16 -20.90
CA GLU A 158 -7.05 -12.90 -19.64
C GLU A 158 -6.33 -14.23 -19.80
N ASP A 159 -6.66 -15.01 -20.84
CA ASP A 159 -6.01 -16.27 -21.15
C ASP A 159 -4.50 -16.12 -21.41
N VAL A 160 -4.12 -15.08 -22.16
CA VAL A 160 -2.70 -14.73 -22.40
C VAL A 160 -1.97 -14.49 -21.08
N ILE A 161 -2.62 -13.82 -20.13
CA ILE A 161 -2.05 -13.54 -18.80
C ILE A 161 -1.96 -14.82 -17.96
N ILE A 162 -2.97 -15.68 -17.98
CA ILE A 162 -2.95 -16.98 -17.29
C ILE A 162 -1.84 -17.86 -17.86
N VAL A 163 -1.74 -17.98 -19.20
CA VAL A 163 -0.67 -18.73 -19.88
C VAL A 163 0.69 -18.18 -19.49
N TYR A 164 0.86 -16.85 -19.49
CA TYR A 164 2.11 -16.22 -19.12
C TYR A 164 2.51 -16.54 -17.67
N ALA A 165 1.58 -16.40 -16.72
CA ALA A 165 1.81 -16.71 -15.32
C ALA A 165 2.08 -18.22 -15.10
N GLY A 166 1.30 -19.09 -15.74
CA GLY A 166 1.40 -20.55 -15.64
C GLY A 166 2.73 -21.08 -16.16
N VAL A 167 3.11 -20.71 -17.39
CA VAL A 167 4.42 -21.06 -17.98
C VAL A 167 5.56 -20.50 -17.15
N SER A 168 5.47 -19.23 -16.74
CA SER A 168 6.52 -18.58 -15.94
C SER A 168 6.70 -19.18 -14.55
N SER A 169 5.67 -19.80 -13.98
CA SER A 169 5.73 -20.44 -12.65
C SER A 169 6.76 -21.58 -12.58
N TYR A 170 7.08 -22.20 -13.73
CA TYR A 170 8.14 -23.22 -13.82
C TYR A 170 9.55 -22.62 -13.90
N VAL A 171 9.67 -21.33 -14.27
CA VAL A 171 10.94 -20.61 -14.31
C VAL A 171 11.22 -19.96 -12.96
N GLY A 172 10.23 -19.28 -12.38
CA GLY A 172 10.24 -18.77 -11.01
C GLY A 172 8.86 -18.92 -10.38
N ASN A 173 8.82 -19.60 -9.22
CA ASN A 173 7.59 -19.99 -8.54
C ASN A 173 6.96 -18.86 -7.71
N SER A 174 7.69 -17.79 -7.42
CA SER A 174 7.19 -16.60 -6.70
C SER A 174 7.10 -15.41 -7.64
N ARG A 175 6.00 -14.65 -7.59
CA ARG A 175 5.82 -13.40 -8.33
C ARG A 175 6.09 -12.20 -7.42
N GLY A 176 6.78 -11.21 -7.97
CA GLY A 176 7.10 -9.97 -7.28
C GLY A 176 5.98 -8.95 -7.46
N VAL A 177 5.50 -8.39 -6.35
CA VAL A 177 4.57 -7.27 -6.32
C VAL A 177 5.25 -6.03 -6.88
N GLN A 178 4.66 -5.48 -7.95
CA GLN A 178 5.18 -4.36 -8.72
C GLN A 178 4.48 -3.04 -8.40
N ASP A 179 3.33 -3.08 -7.74
CA ASP A 179 2.55 -1.91 -7.34
C ASP A 179 1.87 -2.09 -5.97
N ARG A 180 1.49 -0.98 -5.33
CA ARG A 180 1.02 -0.94 -3.93
C ARG A 180 -0.31 -1.66 -3.67
N ASP A 181 -1.04 -1.99 -4.73
CA ASP A 181 -2.34 -2.64 -4.71
C ASP A 181 -2.26 -4.14 -5.02
N GLY A 182 -1.08 -4.75 -4.85
CA GLY A 182 -0.85 -6.17 -5.13
C GLY A 182 -0.59 -6.48 -6.61
N GLY A 183 -0.44 -5.45 -7.46
CA GLY A 183 -0.20 -5.65 -8.90
C GLY A 183 1.08 -6.43 -9.19
N VAL A 184 0.96 -7.65 -9.74
CA VAL A 184 2.11 -8.52 -10.06
C VAL A 184 2.52 -8.50 -11.54
N ILE A 185 1.65 -8.02 -12.43
CA ILE A 185 1.95 -7.78 -13.86
C ILE A 185 2.01 -6.29 -14.14
N ALA A 186 2.98 -5.89 -14.97
CA ALA A 186 3.08 -4.54 -15.51
C ALA A 186 3.02 -4.54 -17.04
N HIS A 187 2.34 -3.57 -17.62
CA HIS A 187 2.33 -3.34 -19.07
C HIS A 187 3.49 -2.42 -19.47
N ILE A 188 4.27 -2.83 -20.46
CA ILE A 188 5.37 -2.05 -21.04
C ILE A 188 4.94 -1.63 -22.45
N LYS A 189 4.42 -0.41 -22.57
CA LYS A 189 3.74 0.12 -23.75
C LYS A 189 3.85 1.64 -23.75
N ASP A 190 3.94 2.27 -24.93
CA ASP A 190 3.83 3.72 -25.01
C ASP A 190 2.44 4.20 -24.54
N LEU A 191 2.42 5.05 -23.52
CA LEU A 191 1.21 5.66 -22.97
C LEU A 191 1.17 7.17 -23.20
N THR A 192 2.10 7.74 -23.96
CA THR A 192 2.16 9.19 -24.21
C THR A 192 0.99 9.72 -25.02
N GLU A 193 0.33 8.87 -25.83
CA GLU A 193 -0.90 9.23 -26.55
C GLU A 193 -2.11 9.36 -25.61
N THR A 194 -2.13 8.61 -24.51
CA THR A 194 -3.26 8.56 -23.57
C THR A 194 -2.99 9.32 -22.27
N HIS A 195 -1.74 9.66 -21.97
CA HIS A 195 -1.33 10.30 -20.74
C HIS A 195 -0.38 11.47 -21.01
N PRO A 196 -0.58 12.66 -20.40
CA PRO A 196 0.36 13.77 -20.55
C PRO A 196 1.78 13.39 -20.08
N ALA A 197 2.82 13.89 -20.75
CA ALA A 197 4.21 13.55 -20.42
C ALA A 197 4.58 13.82 -18.93
N LYS A 198 3.98 14.84 -18.30
CA LYS A 198 4.15 15.18 -16.88
C LYS A 198 3.67 14.09 -15.90
N THR A 199 2.84 13.14 -16.36
CA THR A 199 2.31 12.03 -15.56
C THR A 199 3.14 10.76 -15.70
N ILE A 200 4.01 10.70 -16.71
CA ILE A 200 4.86 9.56 -17.01
C ILE A 200 6.24 9.79 -16.38
N GLY A 201 6.56 9.00 -15.36
CA GLY A 201 7.84 9.06 -14.62
C GLY A 201 8.77 7.89 -14.90
N ALA A 202 8.46 7.05 -15.90
CA ALA A 202 9.33 5.97 -16.32
C ALA A 202 9.37 5.83 -17.86
N PRO A 203 10.56 5.57 -18.43
CA PRO A 203 10.79 5.40 -19.87
C PRO A 203 10.06 4.18 -20.45
N ALA A 204 9.71 3.21 -19.60
CA ALA A 204 8.94 2.02 -19.96
C ALA A 204 7.57 2.34 -20.59
N TYR A 205 7.04 3.55 -20.36
CA TYR A 205 5.74 4.00 -20.88
C TYR A 205 5.85 5.01 -22.04
N THR A 206 6.99 5.04 -22.73
CA THR A 206 7.27 5.99 -23.82
C THR A 206 7.92 5.28 -25.01
N THR A 207 7.93 5.91 -26.18
CA THR A 207 8.69 5.46 -27.37
C THR A 207 10.19 5.74 -27.29
N ASP A 208 10.62 6.60 -26.38
CA ASP A 208 12.02 6.98 -26.16
C ASP A 208 12.89 5.76 -25.80
N LYS A 209 14.20 5.84 -26.01
CA LYS A 209 15.14 4.77 -25.64
C LYS A 209 15.16 4.60 -24.11
N GLN A 210 15.15 3.34 -23.66
CA GLN A 210 15.35 3.01 -22.25
C GLN A 210 16.80 2.57 -22.06
N VAL A 211 17.56 3.36 -21.31
CA VAL A 211 18.99 3.13 -21.07
C VAL A 211 19.23 1.85 -20.27
N PHE A 212 20.46 1.30 -20.34
CA PHE A 212 20.84 0.14 -19.53
C PHE A 212 20.53 0.37 -18.05
N HIS A 213 19.90 -0.62 -17.44
CA HIS A 213 19.50 -0.65 -16.03
C HIS A 213 19.33 -2.10 -15.59
N THR A 214 19.09 -2.29 -14.29
CA THR A 214 18.45 -3.47 -13.73
C THR A 214 17.13 -3.04 -13.10
N ASP A 215 16.15 -3.94 -13.06
CA ASP A 215 14.90 -3.74 -12.33
C ASP A 215 15.08 -4.19 -10.87
N ALA A 216 13.99 -4.27 -10.11
CA ALA A 216 13.98 -4.99 -8.84
C ALA A 216 13.62 -6.48 -9.07
N GLY A 217 13.96 -7.36 -8.13
CA GLY A 217 13.71 -8.80 -8.22
C GLY A 217 14.84 -9.61 -8.86
N ASP A 218 14.74 -10.94 -8.79
CA ASP A 218 15.78 -11.88 -9.26
C ASP A 218 15.73 -12.09 -10.78
N ILE A 219 14.53 -12.26 -11.33
CA ILE A 219 14.30 -12.61 -12.74
C ILE A 219 13.33 -11.59 -13.34
N ILE A 220 13.68 -11.03 -14.49
CA ILE A 220 12.75 -10.24 -15.29
C ILE A 220 12.26 -11.09 -16.44
N SER A 221 10.94 -11.18 -16.57
CA SER A 221 10.30 -11.78 -17.74
C SER A 221 9.54 -10.73 -18.53
N LEU A 222 9.63 -10.80 -19.87
CA LEU A 222 8.92 -9.92 -20.79
C LEU A 222 8.21 -10.75 -21.86
N PHE A 223 6.88 -10.64 -21.92
CA PHE A 223 6.05 -11.34 -22.91
C PHE A 223 5.55 -10.37 -23.98
N ALA A 224 5.92 -10.62 -25.24
CA ALA A 224 5.56 -9.78 -26.38
C ALA A 224 4.15 -10.08 -26.90
N LEU A 225 3.20 -9.19 -26.57
CA LEU A 225 1.85 -9.24 -27.15
C LEU A 225 1.82 -8.63 -28.54
N GLU A 226 2.65 -7.61 -28.78
CA GLU A 226 2.87 -7.01 -30.09
C GLU A 226 4.22 -6.29 -30.14
N THR A 227 4.77 -6.18 -31.34
CA THR A 227 6.04 -5.52 -31.67
C THR A 227 5.82 -4.08 -32.15
N ALA A 228 6.87 -3.26 -32.08
CA ALA A 228 6.84 -1.94 -32.72
C ALA A 228 6.78 -2.06 -34.24
N ALA A 229 6.39 -0.99 -34.94
CA ALA A 229 6.51 -0.94 -36.38
C ALA A 229 7.99 -0.87 -36.80
N GLU A 230 8.78 -0.04 -36.13
CA GLU A 230 10.22 0.13 -36.35
C GLU A 230 10.96 0.28 -35.02
N GLY A 231 12.17 -0.28 -34.91
CA GLY A 231 13.02 -0.16 -33.71
C GLY A 231 12.54 -1.00 -32.52
N GLY A 232 12.88 -0.57 -31.30
CA GLY A 232 12.37 -1.19 -30.07
C GLY A 232 13.01 -2.51 -29.66
N THR A 233 14.13 -2.87 -30.29
CA THR A 233 14.96 -4.03 -29.97
C THR A 233 15.27 -4.05 -28.47
N SER A 234 15.03 -5.20 -27.81
CA SER A 234 15.46 -5.38 -26.43
C SER A 234 16.96 -5.64 -26.42
N ARG A 235 17.69 -4.95 -25.56
CA ARG A 235 19.14 -5.03 -25.45
C ARG A 235 19.49 -5.63 -24.11
N ILE A 236 20.40 -6.60 -24.09
CA ILE A 236 20.92 -7.18 -22.85
C ILE A 236 22.45 -7.13 -22.85
N SER A 237 23.06 -7.04 -21.67
CA SER A 237 24.52 -7.10 -21.52
C SER A 237 24.88 -7.78 -20.20
N SER A 238 25.86 -8.67 -20.23
CA SER A 238 26.42 -9.26 -19.01
C SER A 238 26.99 -8.16 -18.10
N SER A 239 26.46 -8.05 -16.88
CA SER A 239 27.00 -7.14 -15.87
C SER A 239 28.33 -7.65 -15.32
N TRP A 240 28.56 -8.97 -15.38
CA TRP A 240 29.82 -9.60 -14.96
C TRP A 240 30.96 -9.33 -15.94
N ARG A 241 30.67 -9.27 -17.24
CA ARG A 241 31.64 -8.83 -18.26
C ARG A 241 32.00 -7.35 -18.06
N VAL A 242 31.02 -6.49 -17.76
CA VAL A 242 31.25 -5.08 -17.42
C VAL A 242 32.08 -4.95 -16.15
N TYR A 243 31.77 -5.73 -15.11
CA TYR A 243 32.54 -5.79 -13.87
C TYR A 243 34.01 -6.15 -14.13
N ASN A 244 34.30 -7.19 -14.92
CA ASN A 244 35.67 -7.57 -15.25
C ASN A 244 36.46 -6.45 -15.95
N ASP A 245 35.78 -5.63 -16.77
CA ASP A 245 36.39 -4.46 -17.41
C ASP A 245 36.76 -3.38 -16.38
N LEU A 246 35.83 -3.09 -15.47
CA LEU A 246 36.00 -2.12 -14.39
C LEU A 246 37.07 -2.58 -13.40
N ALA A 247 37.04 -3.82 -12.93
CA ALA A 247 38.02 -4.37 -11.99
C ALA A 247 39.44 -4.33 -12.56
N LYS A 248 39.58 -4.47 -13.89
CA LYS A 248 40.87 -4.40 -14.59
C LYS A 248 41.36 -2.97 -14.82
N SER A 249 40.47 -2.06 -15.23
CA SER A 249 40.88 -0.74 -15.75
C SER A 249 40.57 0.44 -14.83
N ARG A 250 39.54 0.32 -13.98
CA ARG A 250 38.97 1.37 -13.14
C ARG A 250 38.46 0.81 -11.80
N PRO A 251 39.34 0.17 -11.00
CA PRO A 251 38.95 -0.35 -9.68
C PRO A 251 38.49 0.75 -8.71
N ASP A 252 38.83 2.02 -8.95
CA ASP A 252 38.24 3.16 -8.25
C ASP A 252 36.72 3.26 -8.43
N LEU A 253 36.21 2.94 -9.62
CA LEU A 253 34.78 2.96 -9.88
C LEU A 253 34.08 1.76 -9.24
N ILE A 254 34.74 0.60 -9.11
CA ILE A 254 34.23 -0.53 -8.29
C ILE A 254 34.04 -0.07 -6.85
N LYS A 255 35.05 0.62 -6.29
CA LYS A 255 34.94 1.22 -4.95
C LYS A 255 33.78 2.20 -4.87
N THR A 256 33.66 3.16 -5.80
CA THR A 256 32.54 4.12 -5.81
C THR A 256 31.17 3.44 -5.90
N LEU A 257 31.02 2.39 -6.72
CA LEU A 257 29.75 1.66 -6.85
C LEU A 257 29.40 0.87 -5.57
N SER A 258 30.41 0.48 -4.77
CA SER A 258 30.25 -0.23 -3.49
C SER A 258 29.97 0.68 -2.28
N GLU A 259 30.13 1.99 -2.43
CA GLU A 259 29.80 2.99 -1.40
C GLU A 259 28.31 3.35 -1.42
N PRO A 260 27.72 3.96 -0.38
CA PRO A 260 26.30 4.33 -0.37
C PRO A 260 25.93 5.46 -1.37
N TRP A 261 24.79 5.32 -2.04
CA TRP A 261 24.24 6.28 -3.00
C TRP A 261 22.87 6.82 -2.56
N PRO A 262 22.57 8.12 -2.78
CA PRO A 262 21.27 8.72 -2.45
C PRO A 262 20.23 8.38 -3.52
N PHE A 263 19.57 7.21 -3.36
CA PHE A 263 18.44 6.79 -4.18
C PHE A 263 17.24 7.68 -3.93
N ASP A 264 16.83 8.42 -4.95
CA ASP A 264 15.71 9.36 -4.84
C ASP A 264 14.38 8.65 -4.56
N GLY A 265 13.69 9.09 -3.51
CA GLY A 265 12.33 8.66 -3.19
C GLY A 265 11.27 9.33 -4.06
N PHE A 266 11.64 10.36 -4.82
CA PHE A 266 10.78 11.26 -5.59
C PHE A 266 9.70 11.94 -4.75
N GLY A 267 10.10 12.46 -3.58
CA GLY A 267 9.20 13.12 -2.62
C GLY A 267 8.37 12.17 -1.75
N ARG A 268 8.73 10.87 -1.69
CA ARG A 268 8.19 9.91 -0.70
C ARG A 268 8.98 9.99 0.61
N ASP A 269 8.49 9.40 1.68
CA ASP A 269 9.22 9.24 2.95
C ASP A 269 9.76 7.80 3.07
N PRO A 270 11.08 7.59 3.33
CA PRO A 270 12.13 8.62 3.38
C PRO A 270 12.38 9.26 2.00
N SER A 271 12.76 10.55 2.00
CA SER A 271 13.01 11.34 0.78
C SER A 271 14.09 10.74 -0.13
N TYR A 272 15.02 10.01 0.46
CA TYR A 272 15.97 9.15 -0.22
C TYR A 272 16.37 7.97 0.67
N LYS A 273 16.87 6.89 0.06
CA LYS A 273 17.52 5.78 0.76
C LYS A 273 19.00 5.73 0.38
N LEU A 274 19.87 5.43 1.34
CA LEU A 274 21.30 5.22 1.10
C LEU A 274 21.60 3.73 1.01
N ARG A 275 22.16 3.29 -0.12
CA ARG A 275 22.77 1.95 -0.26
C ARG A 275 23.72 1.87 -1.46
N PRO A 276 24.60 0.86 -1.52
CA PRO A 276 25.44 0.61 -2.70
C PRO A 276 24.65 0.26 -3.96
N LEU A 277 25.31 0.41 -5.11
CA LEU A 277 24.85 -0.12 -6.40
C LEU A 277 25.43 -1.49 -6.70
N LEU A 278 26.63 -1.76 -6.18
CA LEU A 278 27.41 -2.95 -6.46
C LEU A 278 27.71 -3.70 -5.15
N PHE A 279 27.48 -5.00 -5.18
CA PHE A 279 27.64 -5.91 -4.05
C PHE A 279 28.49 -7.11 -4.45
N SER A 280 29.19 -7.68 -3.47
CA SER A 280 29.82 -9.00 -3.55
C SER A 280 29.30 -9.84 -2.40
N GLU A 281 28.55 -10.90 -2.70
CA GLU A 281 27.96 -11.79 -1.71
C GLU A 281 28.12 -13.24 -2.21
N ASP A 282 28.66 -14.12 -1.37
CA ASP A 282 28.83 -15.55 -1.70
C ASP A 282 29.53 -15.79 -3.07
N GLY A 283 30.61 -15.04 -3.30
CA GLY A 283 31.40 -15.11 -4.54
C GLY A 283 30.69 -14.59 -5.79
N LYS A 284 29.50 -13.99 -5.66
CA LYS A 284 28.71 -13.43 -6.75
C LYS A 284 28.70 -11.92 -6.68
N VAL A 285 28.88 -11.30 -7.84
CA VAL A 285 28.80 -9.86 -8.02
C VAL A 285 27.38 -9.51 -8.47
N ILE A 286 26.72 -8.61 -7.74
CA ILE A 286 25.36 -8.15 -8.03
C ILE A 286 25.40 -6.64 -8.23
N ILE A 287 24.88 -6.17 -9.37
CA ILE A 287 24.72 -4.74 -9.64
C ILE A 287 23.23 -4.45 -9.72
N GLN A 288 22.73 -3.58 -8.83
CA GLN A 288 21.34 -3.18 -8.79
C GLN A 288 21.23 -1.65 -8.90
N TYR A 289 20.88 -1.17 -10.09
CA TYR A 289 20.76 0.26 -10.36
C TYR A 289 19.74 0.61 -11.44
N ALA A 290 19.13 1.78 -11.30
CA ALA A 290 18.39 2.44 -12.36
C ALA A 290 18.76 3.93 -12.40
N ARG A 291 19.34 4.38 -13.52
CA ARG A 291 19.85 5.76 -13.69
C ARG A 291 18.84 6.84 -13.33
N ARG A 292 17.53 6.61 -13.59
CA ARG A 292 16.46 7.57 -13.26
C ARG A 292 16.44 7.95 -11.78
N LEU A 293 16.86 7.06 -10.87
CA LEU A 293 16.91 7.33 -9.43
C LEU A 293 18.00 8.34 -9.04
N PHE A 294 18.88 8.70 -9.99
CA PHE A 294 19.99 9.65 -9.84
C PHE A 294 19.90 10.89 -10.73
N THR A 295 18.93 10.92 -11.65
CA THR A 295 18.78 11.95 -12.70
C THR A 295 17.35 12.45 -12.88
N GLY A 296 16.36 11.65 -12.45
CA GLY A 296 14.96 11.84 -12.80
C GLY A 296 14.63 11.34 -14.21
N PHE A 297 13.34 11.36 -14.55
CA PHE A 297 12.84 11.15 -15.90
C PHE A 297 11.45 11.77 -16.06
N LEU A 298 11.28 12.64 -17.06
CA LEU A 298 10.03 13.33 -17.39
C LEU A 298 9.25 13.80 -16.14
N GLY A 299 8.08 13.22 -15.87
CA GLY A 299 7.21 13.60 -14.76
C GLY A 299 7.78 13.33 -13.36
N LEU A 300 8.89 12.59 -13.24
CA LEU A 300 9.62 12.38 -11.98
C LEU A 300 11.03 12.98 -12.09
N PRO A 301 11.19 14.32 -12.10
CA PRO A 301 12.51 14.94 -12.02
C PRO A 301 13.18 14.59 -10.69
N ARG A 302 14.52 14.61 -10.66
CA ARG A 302 15.28 14.40 -9.42
C ARG A 302 14.90 15.46 -8.38
N SER A 303 14.66 15.00 -7.16
CA SER A 303 14.39 15.84 -5.99
C SER A 303 15.60 16.74 -5.71
N THR A 304 15.35 18.01 -5.44
CA THR A 304 16.41 19.03 -5.25
C THR A 304 16.86 19.15 -3.79
N ASP A 305 16.11 18.57 -2.86
CA ASP A 305 16.28 18.61 -1.41
C ASP A 305 17.03 17.39 -0.84
N ILE A 306 17.55 16.51 -1.70
CA ILE A 306 18.38 15.36 -1.33
C ILE A 306 19.85 15.59 -1.69
N PRO A 307 20.81 14.87 -1.06
CA PRO A 307 22.21 15.03 -1.39
C PRO A 307 22.50 14.80 -2.89
N PRO A 308 23.33 15.66 -3.53
CA PRO A 308 23.78 15.41 -4.88
C PRO A 308 24.66 14.16 -4.95
N ILE A 309 24.71 13.52 -6.11
CA ILE A 309 25.75 12.51 -6.36
C ILE A 309 27.09 13.20 -6.61
N THR A 310 28.20 12.48 -6.43
CA THR A 310 29.55 13.01 -6.72
C THR A 310 29.90 12.91 -8.20
N GLU A 311 30.95 13.62 -8.66
CA GLU A 311 31.50 13.44 -10.01
C GLU A 311 32.00 12.01 -10.25
N ALA A 312 32.49 11.33 -9.21
CA ALA A 312 32.88 9.93 -9.30
C ALA A 312 31.68 9.01 -9.55
N GLN A 313 30.58 9.28 -8.84
CA GLN A 313 29.32 8.58 -9.01
C GLN A 313 28.71 8.84 -10.41
N ALA A 314 28.73 10.09 -10.88
CA ALA A 314 28.30 10.42 -12.24
C ALA A 314 29.14 9.69 -13.31
N GLU A 315 30.48 9.66 -13.15
CA GLU A 315 31.36 8.89 -14.04
C GLU A 315 31.05 7.39 -13.99
N ALA A 316 30.81 6.82 -12.81
CA ALA A 316 30.49 5.41 -12.66
C ALA A 316 29.20 5.03 -13.42
N LEU A 317 28.15 5.86 -13.33
CA LEU A 317 26.89 5.66 -14.06
C LEU A 317 27.06 5.67 -15.58
N ASP A 318 27.87 6.59 -16.11
CA ASP A 318 28.16 6.65 -17.55
C ASP A 318 29.04 5.48 -17.99
N THR A 319 30.06 5.12 -17.20
CA THR A 319 30.98 4.03 -17.53
C THR A 319 30.26 2.69 -17.60
N ILE A 320 29.39 2.35 -16.63
CA ILE A 320 28.60 1.11 -16.70
C ILE A 320 27.68 1.09 -17.92
N HIS A 321 27.10 2.24 -18.29
CA HIS A 321 26.21 2.32 -19.44
C HIS A 321 26.94 2.08 -20.76
N PHE A 322 28.04 2.80 -21.02
CA PHE A 322 28.77 2.69 -22.28
C PHE A 322 29.52 1.35 -22.40
N LEU A 323 29.94 0.74 -21.29
CA LEU A 323 30.46 -0.63 -21.32
C LEU A 323 29.36 -1.65 -21.61
N ALA A 324 28.17 -1.48 -21.02
CA ALA A 324 27.03 -2.34 -21.35
C ALA A 324 26.63 -2.20 -22.83
N GLU A 325 26.62 -0.98 -23.37
CA GLU A 325 26.39 -0.72 -24.79
C GLU A 325 27.46 -1.36 -25.67
N LYS A 326 28.73 -1.31 -25.28
CA LYS A 326 29.81 -1.96 -26.02
C LYS A 326 29.67 -3.49 -26.09
N TYR A 327 29.19 -4.13 -25.03
CA TYR A 327 29.14 -5.60 -24.90
C TYR A 327 27.73 -6.19 -25.13
N ASN A 328 26.75 -5.39 -25.55
CA ASN A 328 25.36 -5.82 -25.63
C ASN A 328 25.07 -6.88 -26.71
N LEU A 329 24.02 -7.66 -26.47
CA LEU A 329 23.30 -8.47 -27.45
C LEU A 329 21.91 -7.86 -27.69
N GLY A 330 21.48 -7.79 -28.96
CA GLY A 330 20.13 -7.42 -29.33
C GLY A 330 19.21 -8.64 -29.46
N LEU A 331 18.08 -8.60 -28.77
CA LEU A 331 17.02 -9.60 -28.82
C LEU A 331 15.83 -9.01 -29.59
N ASN A 332 15.61 -9.53 -30.80
CA ASN A 332 14.51 -9.11 -31.65
C ASN A 332 13.28 -9.95 -31.32
N PHE A 333 12.36 -9.37 -30.54
CA PHE A 333 11.12 -10.06 -30.19
C PHE A 333 10.23 -10.27 -31.41
N GLN A 334 9.64 -11.45 -31.45
CA GLN A 334 8.47 -11.74 -32.24
C GLN A 334 7.24 -11.68 -31.35
N LYS A 335 6.08 -11.43 -31.95
CA LYS A 335 4.80 -11.56 -31.27
C LYS A 335 4.66 -12.99 -30.72
N GLY A 336 4.39 -13.12 -29.43
CA GLY A 336 4.33 -14.41 -28.73
C GLY A 336 5.63 -14.85 -28.05
N ASP A 337 6.73 -14.11 -28.18
CA ASP A 337 7.99 -14.44 -27.50
C ASP A 337 7.94 -14.04 -26.02
N ILE A 338 8.46 -14.90 -25.13
CA ILE A 338 8.71 -14.59 -23.73
C ILE A 338 10.22 -14.60 -23.46
N GLN A 339 10.78 -13.45 -23.12
CA GLN A 339 12.15 -13.35 -22.62
C GLN A 339 12.21 -13.62 -21.12
N TYR A 340 13.25 -14.31 -20.68
CA TYR A 340 13.65 -14.39 -19.28
C TYR A 340 15.12 -13.98 -19.14
N ILE A 341 15.42 -13.12 -18.16
CA ILE A 341 16.78 -12.72 -17.81
C ILE A 341 17.01 -12.82 -16.30
N ASN A 342 18.23 -13.20 -15.91
CA ASN A 342 18.73 -13.07 -14.55
C ASN A 342 19.09 -11.61 -14.28
N ASN A 343 18.20 -10.91 -13.59
CA ASN A 343 18.30 -9.48 -13.31
C ASN A 343 19.50 -9.12 -12.43
N LEU A 344 20.05 -10.09 -11.68
CA LEU A 344 21.19 -9.88 -10.79
C LEU A 344 22.54 -9.86 -11.54
N SER A 345 22.57 -10.37 -12.78
CA SER A 345 23.79 -10.52 -13.58
C SER A 345 23.70 -9.97 -15.00
N ILE A 346 22.54 -9.43 -15.40
CA ILE A 346 22.31 -8.87 -16.74
C ILE A 346 21.75 -7.45 -16.62
N PHE A 347 22.37 -6.52 -17.33
CA PHE A 347 21.76 -5.24 -17.65
C PHE A 347 20.83 -5.37 -18.84
N HIS A 348 19.72 -4.65 -18.82
CA HIS A 348 18.79 -4.58 -19.94
C HIS A 348 18.45 -3.15 -20.33
N ALA A 349 18.13 -2.97 -21.60
CA ALA A 349 17.79 -1.72 -22.25
C ALA A 349 16.79 -1.97 -23.39
N ARG A 350 16.32 -0.89 -24.00
CA ARG A 350 15.46 -0.92 -25.17
C ARG A 350 15.82 0.23 -26.10
N ASP A 351 15.98 -0.06 -27.38
CA ASP A 351 16.16 0.97 -28.41
C ASP A 351 14.89 1.84 -28.52
N ALA A 352 15.02 3.07 -29.00
CA ALA A 352 13.86 3.88 -29.35
C ALA A 352 13.03 3.18 -30.45
N PHE A 353 11.73 3.45 -30.51
CA PHE A 353 10.85 2.84 -31.50
C PHE A 353 9.79 3.79 -32.02
N THR A 354 9.13 3.38 -33.09
CA THR A 354 7.96 4.05 -33.64
C THR A 354 6.84 3.03 -33.80
N ASP A 355 5.65 3.44 -33.37
CA ASP A 355 4.41 2.68 -33.50
C ASP A 355 3.56 3.21 -34.67
N THR A 356 2.65 2.37 -35.13
CA THR A 356 1.58 2.72 -36.09
C THR A 356 0.22 2.40 -35.48
N ALA A 357 -0.88 2.68 -36.18
CA ALA A 357 -2.20 2.28 -35.70
C ALA A 357 -2.34 0.73 -35.60
N GLU A 358 -1.69 0.01 -36.51
CA GLU A 358 -1.77 -1.46 -36.62
C GLU A 358 -0.70 -2.19 -35.79
N LYS A 359 0.49 -1.58 -35.61
CA LYS A 359 1.58 -2.14 -34.81
C LYS A 359 1.95 -1.20 -33.68
N LYS A 360 1.45 -1.53 -32.48
CA LYS A 360 1.80 -0.84 -31.23
C LYS A 360 2.55 -1.79 -30.31
N ARG A 361 3.81 -1.47 -29.99
CA ARG A 361 4.62 -2.30 -29.10
C ARG A 361 3.96 -2.46 -27.74
N HIS A 362 3.68 -3.69 -27.34
CA HIS A 362 3.02 -3.99 -26.07
C HIS A 362 3.62 -5.27 -25.48
N LEU A 363 4.33 -5.12 -24.37
CA LEU A 363 4.81 -6.26 -23.58
C LEU A 363 4.13 -6.33 -22.20
N LEU A 364 4.04 -7.52 -21.64
CA LEU A 364 3.74 -7.74 -20.22
C LEU A 364 5.03 -8.11 -19.47
N ARG A 365 5.18 -7.62 -18.25
CA ARG A 365 6.35 -7.89 -17.41
C ARG A 365 5.97 -8.56 -16.10
N LEU A 366 6.68 -9.65 -15.78
CA LEU A 366 6.71 -10.25 -14.45
C LEU A 366 8.08 -10.01 -13.81
N TRP A 367 8.07 -9.76 -12.51
CA TRP A 367 9.23 -9.99 -11.63
C TRP A 367 9.05 -11.35 -11.01
N LEU A 368 10.05 -12.22 -11.13
CA LEU A 368 9.96 -13.60 -10.68
C LEU A 368 11.11 -13.93 -9.75
N ARG A 369 10.90 -14.92 -8.88
CA ARG A 369 11.93 -15.54 -8.07
C ARG A 369 11.73 -17.04 -8.08
N ASN A 370 12.83 -17.77 -8.25
CA ASN A 370 12.85 -19.21 -8.09
C ASN A 370 13.43 -19.50 -6.70
N GLU A 371 12.61 -19.90 -5.74
CA GLU A 371 13.05 -20.04 -4.35
C GLU A 371 14.14 -21.11 -4.18
N ASP A 372 14.16 -22.13 -5.04
CA ASP A 372 15.15 -23.21 -5.00
C ASP A 372 16.51 -22.80 -5.59
N LEU A 373 16.52 -21.84 -6.53
CA LEU A 373 17.72 -21.42 -7.27
C LEU A 373 18.18 -20.00 -6.92
N ALA A 374 17.42 -19.28 -6.10
CA ALA A 374 17.68 -17.90 -5.76
C ALA A 374 19.08 -17.70 -5.18
N TRP A 375 19.75 -16.63 -5.60
CA TRP A 375 21.04 -16.27 -5.04
C TRP A 375 20.86 -15.72 -3.63
N LYS A 376 21.88 -15.92 -2.80
CA LYS A 376 21.96 -15.23 -1.51
C LYS A 376 22.01 -13.72 -1.75
N LEU A 377 21.11 -13.00 -1.12
CA LEU A 377 21.01 -11.54 -1.26
C LEU A 377 21.94 -10.84 -0.26
N PRO A 378 22.59 -9.74 -0.67
CA PRO A 378 23.23 -8.83 0.26
C PRO A 378 22.20 -8.18 1.19
N GLN A 379 22.55 -8.02 2.47
CA GLN A 379 21.67 -7.44 3.50
C GLN A 379 20.94 -6.16 3.06
N PRO A 380 21.57 -5.17 2.37
CA PRO A 380 20.87 -3.94 1.96
C PRO A 380 19.76 -4.12 0.93
N LEU A 381 19.62 -5.30 0.31
CA LEU A 381 18.57 -5.63 -0.65
C LEU A 381 17.43 -6.46 -0.03
N GLU A 382 17.64 -7.09 1.12
CA GLU A 382 16.69 -8.05 1.73
C GLU A 382 15.31 -7.44 2.00
N GLU A 383 15.24 -6.26 2.65
CA GLU A 383 13.96 -5.56 2.93
C GLU A 383 13.18 -5.30 1.63
N GLY A 384 13.88 -4.87 0.58
CA GLY A 384 13.27 -4.63 -0.72
C GLY A 384 12.70 -5.91 -1.33
N TRP A 385 13.43 -7.03 -1.25
CA TRP A 385 12.99 -8.31 -1.79
C TRP A 385 11.85 -8.94 -1.00
N GLN A 386 11.85 -8.81 0.33
CA GLN A 386 10.72 -9.21 1.16
C GLN A 386 9.45 -8.44 0.75
N ALA A 387 9.57 -7.12 0.56
CA ALA A 387 8.45 -6.30 0.09
C ALA A 387 7.99 -6.64 -1.35
N LEU A 388 8.81 -7.31 -2.15
CA LEU A 388 8.38 -7.78 -3.48
C LEU A 388 7.66 -9.13 -3.39
N TYR A 389 8.22 -10.10 -2.67
CA TYR A 389 7.77 -11.50 -2.77
C TYR A 389 6.93 -11.96 -1.57
N GLN A 390 6.77 -11.15 -0.52
CA GLN A 390 6.08 -11.53 0.72
C GLN A 390 5.00 -10.52 1.15
N SER A 391 4.73 -9.48 0.34
CA SER A 391 3.77 -8.44 0.69
C SER A 391 2.33 -8.71 0.23
N ALA A 392 2.10 -9.77 -0.54
CA ALA A 392 0.79 -10.18 -1.01
C ALA A 392 0.72 -11.71 -1.04
N THR A 393 -0.42 -12.24 -0.62
CA THR A 393 -0.83 -13.64 -0.81
C THR A 393 -1.37 -13.85 -2.22
N GLU A 394 -1.52 -15.11 -2.65
CA GLU A 394 -2.13 -15.45 -3.94
C GLU A 394 -3.53 -14.82 -4.13
N ASP A 395 -4.31 -14.66 -3.06
CA ASP A 395 -5.63 -14.02 -3.11
C ASP A 395 -5.57 -12.48 -3.26
N GLU A 396 -4.45 -11.87 -2.88
CA GLU A 396 -4.22 -10.42 -2.93
C GLU A 396 -3.51 -9.98 -4.22
N GLU A 397 -2.94 -10.93 -4.98
CA GLU A 397 -2.27 -10.63 -6.23
C GLU A 397 -3.25 -10.12 -7.30
N ARG A 398 -2.96 -8.93 -7.82
CA ARG A 398 -3.74 -8.32 -8.90
C ARG A 398 -3.03 -8.45 -10.24
N PHE A 399 -3.78 -8.93 -11.23
CA PHE A 399 -3.35 -9.03 -12.62
C PHE A 399 -4.01 -7.91 -13.42
N ALA A 400 -3.24 -6.88 -13.78
CA ALA A 400 -3.73 -5.82 -14.65
C ALA A 400 -3.98 -6.40 -16.06
N PHE A 401 -5.21 -6.31 -16.56
CA PHE A 401 -5.55 -6.72 -17.92
C PHE A 401 -5.26 -5.64 -18.95
N GLU A 402 -5.33 -4.37 -18.53
CA GLU A 402 -5.12 -3.20 -19.37
C GLU A 402 -3.91 -2.37 -18.93
N PRO A 403 -3.27 -1.64 -19.86
CA PRO A 403 -2.12 -0.81 -19.54
C PRO A 403 -2.45 0.30 -18.54
N GLU A 404 -1.63 0.40 -17.49
CA GLU A 404 -1.70 1.47 -16.49
C GLU A 404 -0.29 1.93 -16.08
N ILE A 405 -0.16 3.21 -15.72
CA ILE A 405 1.09 3.72 -15.14
C ILE A 405 1.14 3.28 -13.67
N ARG A 406 2.12 2.44 -13.32
CA ARG A 406 2.35 2.03 -11.92
C ARG A 406 2.57 3.21 -10.98
N ALA A 407 2.12 3.12 -9.73
CA ALA A 407 2.25 4.21 -8.76
C ALA A 407 3.71 4.68 -8.57
N ALA A 408 4.67 3.75 -8.57
CA ALA A 408 6.11 4.05 -8.44
C ALA A 408 6.73 4.79 -9.66
N SER A 409 5.95 4.99 -10.72
CA SER A 409 6.36 5.61 -11.98
C SER A 409 5.42 6.75 -12.39
N ARG A 410 4.46 7.16 -11.56
CA ARG A 410 3.58 8.30 -11.85
C ARG A 410 4.29 9.62 -11.54
N GLY A 411 4.31 10.52 -12.50
CA GLY A 411 4.91 11.85 -12.41
C GLY A 411 4.02 12.93 -11.79
N LYS A 412 4.65 14.07 -11.45
CA LYS A 412 3.99 15.27 -10.93
C LYS A 412 3.25 15.99 -12.07
N GLY A 413 1.94 15.79 -12.11
CA GLY A 413 1.09 16.45 -13.10
C GLY A 413 0.02 15.58 -13.73
N GLY A 414 -0.21 14.37 -13.23
CA GLY A 414 -1.43 13.60 -13.51
C GLY A 414 -2.68 14.33 -13.02
N GLU A 415 -3.09 15.37 -13.73
CA GLU A 415 -4.48 15.76 -13.78
C GLU A 415 -5.24 14.62 -14.46
N GLY A 416 -6.02 13.89 -13.66
CA GLY A 416 -7.42 13.72 -13.98
C GLY A 416 -7.78 12.85 -15.19
N ASP A 417 -7.15 11.69 -15.35
CA ASP A 417 -7.97 10.55 -15.74
C ASP A 417 -8.49 9.91 -14.45
N CYS A 418 -9.76 10.22 -14.15
CA CYS A 418 -10.57 9.39 -13.29
C CYS A 418 -10.71 8.02 -13.96
N THR A 419 -9.75 7.14 -13.77
CA THR A 419 -10.03 5.71 -13.91
C THR A 419 -11.05 5.37 -12.83
N ILE A 420 -12.30 5.14 -13.25
CA ILE A 420 -13.22 4.31 -12.51
C ILE A 420 -12.50 2.96 -12.37
N ILE A 421 -12.00 2.66 -11.18
CA ILE A 421 -11.55 1.31 -10.86
C ILE A 421 -12.82 0.49 -10.68
N THR A 422 -13.39 -0.04 -11.77
CA THR A 422 -14.26 -1.20 -11.66
C THR A 422 -13.36 -2.37 -11.29
N ARG A 423 -13.35 -2.76 -10.01
CA ARG A 423 -12.87 -4.09 -9.63
C ARG A 423 -13.73 -5.10 -10.40
N GLY A 424 -13.09 -6.07 -11.05
CA GLY A 424 -13.79 -7.19 -11.69
C GLY A 424 -14.69 -7.90 -10.68
N SER A 425 -15.88 -8.28 -11.15
CA SER A 425 -16.95 -8.89 -10.35
C SER A 425 -16.48 -10.15 -9.62
N HIS A 426 -16.57 -10.15 -8.29
CA HIS A 426 -16.55 -11.38 -7.51
C HIS A 426 -18.00 -11.73 -7.17
N TRP A 427 -18.56 -12.72 -7.87
CA TRP A 427 -19.88 -13.26 -7.56
C TRP A 427 -19.70 -14.43 -6.59
N ASP A 428 -20.00 -14.22 -5.31
CA ASP A 428 -20.03 -15.29 -4.32
C ASP A 428 -21.34 -16.08 -4.46
N HIS A 429 -21.25 -17.27 -5.06
CA HIS A 429 -22.37 -18.20 -5.24
C HIS A 429 -23.00 -18.71 -3.93
N LYS A 430 -22.40 -18.46 -2.75
CA LYS A 430 -22.95 -18.84 -1.44
C LYS A 430 -23.70 -17.72 -0.72
N THR A 431 -23.40 -16.45 -0.98
CA THR A 431 -23.99 -15.31 -0.24
C THR A 431 -24.90 -14.42 -1.09
N GLY A 432 -24.80 -14.45 -2.41
CA GLY A 432 -25.70 -13.71 -3.30
C GLY A 432 -25.60 -12.18 -3.18
N ILE A 433 -24.48 -11.65 -2.67
CA ILE A 433 -24.21 -10.22 -2.51
C ILE A 433 -22.92 -9.84 -3.28
N ASP A 434 -23.00 -8.71 -3.99
CA ASP A 434 -21.93 -8.09 -4.78
C ASP A 434 -21.15 -7.07 -3.92
N TRP A 435 -19.84 -7.27 -3.78
CA TRP A 435 -18.90 -6.40 -3.04
C TRP A 435 -18.21 -5.34 -3.91
N THR A 436 -18.74 -5.06 -5.10
CA THR A 436 -18.32 -3.90 -5.88
C THR A 436 -18.70 -2.64 -5.12
N HIS A 437 -17.95 -1.56 -5.25
CA HIS A 437 -18.31 -0.21 -4.79
C HIS A 437 -17.94 0.09 -3.31
N MET A 438 -16.70 0.57 -3.12
CA MET A 438 -16.34 1.59 -2.13
C MET A 438 -15.45 2.59 -2.89
N VAL A 439 -16.05 3.63 -3.49
CA VAL A 439 -15.34 4.63 -4.32
C VAL A 439 -14.36 5.43 -3.45
N ALA A 440 -13.11 4.99 -3.43
CA ALA A 440 -12.01 5.78 -2.92
C ALA A 440 -11.51 6.72 -4.05
N LEU A 441 -12.03 7.95 -4.09
CA LEU A 441 -11.41 9.05 -4.82
C LEU A 441 -10.08 9.41 -4.14
N ASN A 442 -8.96 8.91 -4.66
CA ASN A 442 -7.62 9.32 -4.23
C ASN A 442 -7.22 10.61 -4.95
N CYS A 443 -7.67 11.75 -4.43
CA CYS A 443 -7.16 13.05 -4.87
C CYS A 443 -5.96 13.45 -4.01
N VAL A 444 -4.78 13.56 -4.61
CA VAL A 444 -3.59 14.17 -4.01
C VAL A 444 -3.27 15.43 -4.80
N LYS A 445 -3.46 16.60 -4.19
CA LYS A 445 -2.84 17.85 -4.65
C LYS A 445 -1.71 18.18 -3.69
N SER A 446 -0.55 18.59 -4.20
CA SER A 446 0.32 19.54 -3.51
C SER A 446 1.05 20.40 -4.54
N GLY A 447 1.12 21.70 -4.23
CA GLY A 447 1.74 22.71 -5.08
C GLY A 447 1.20 24.09 -4.74
N GLY A 448 1.71 24.68 -3.66
CA GLY A 448 1.42 26.06 -3.28
C GLY A 448 2.00 27.05 -4.30
N GLY A 449 1.10 27.84 -4.88
CA GLY A 449 1.39 29.14 -5.47
C GLY A 449 0.32 30.12 -4.96
N LEU A 450 0.74 31.09 -4.14
CA LEU A 450 -0.04 32.19 -3.54
C LEU A 450 -1.50 31.87 -3.14
N LEU A 451 -1.71 31.38 -1.91
CA LEU A 451 -2.96 31.59 -1.18
C LEU A 451 -2.78 32.73 -0.18
N SER A 452 -2.60 33.95 -0.69
CA SER A 452 -2.91 35.13 0.11
C SER A 452 -4.43 35.36 0.07
N SER A 453 -5.21 34.61 0.88
CA SER A 453 -6.48 35.08 1.48
C SER A 453 -7.40 34.00 2.10
N VAL A 454 -7.23 32.69 1.88
CA VAL A 454 -8.22 31.71 2.39
C VAL A 454 -7.97 31.38 3.87
N LYS A 455 -8.81 31.96 4.73
CA LYS A 455 -8.81 31.72 6.18
C LYS A 455 -9.36 30.33 6.49
N HIS A 456 -8.69 29.56 7.35
CA HIS A 456 -9.24 28.33 7.92
C HIS A 456 -10.54 28.63 8.65
N ALA A 457 -11.60 27.87 8.36
CA ALA A 457 -12.87 28.06 9.05
C ALA A 457 -12.73 27.78 10.55
N ASP A 458 -13.48 28.53 11.36
CA ASP A 458 -13.53 28.35 12.80
C ASP A 458 -14.31 27.07 13.14
N LEU A 459 -13.62 25.92 13.18
CA LEU A 459 -14.14 24.59 13.53
C LEU A 459 -13.21 23.93 14.54
N ASP A 460 -13.73 23.65 15.73
CA ASP A 460 -13.01 22.92 16.77
C ASP A 460 -13.37 21.43 16.77
N TYR A 461 -12.49 20.62 17.37
CA TYR A 461 -12.79 19.22 17.61
C TYR A 461 -14.05 19.05 18.48
N GLN A 462 -14.18 19.85 19.54
CA GLN A 462 -15.41 19.89 20.32
C GLN A 462 -16.43 20.73 19.57
N ALA A 463 -17.57 20.12 19.20
CA ALA A 463 -18.62 20.83 18.49
C ALA A 463 -19.23 21.96 19.35
N ASP A 464 -19.45 23.12 18.72
CA ASP A 464 -19.99 24.32 19.35
C ASP A 464 -21.23 24.80 18.58
N GLU A 465 -22.38 24.72 19.22
CA GLU A 465 -23.67 25.03 18.60
C GLU A 465 -23.82 26.53 18.29
N THR A 466 -23.18 27.38 19.10
CA THR A 466 -23.20 28.83 18.91
C THR A 466 -22.41 29.19 17.66
N LYS A 467 -21.21 28.61 17.49
CA LYS A 467 -20.39 28.79 16.28
C LYS A 467 -21.11 28.26 15.04
N TRP A 468 -21.74 27.09 15.13
CA TRP A 468 -22.51 26.52 14.03
C TRP A 468 -23.67 27.42 13.61
N LYS A 469 -24.54 27.83 14.54
CA LYS A 469 -25.69 28.72 14.26
C LYS A 469 -25.25 30.05 13.67
N ALA A 470 -24.17 30.64 14.19
CA ALA A 470 -23.62 31.88 13.66
C ALA A 470 -23.11 31.70 12.22
N ARG A 471 -22.44 30.58 11.90
CA ARG A 471 -21.96 30.28 10.55
C ARG A 471 -23.11 30.07 9.57
N THR A 472 -24.11 29.28 9.96
CA THR A 472 -25.34 29.05 9.20
C THR A 472 -26.07 30.35 8.89
N ALA A 473 -26.26 31.22 9.88
CA ALA A 473 -26.93 32.51 9.70
C ALA A 473 -26.19 33.42 8.72
N ARG A 474 -24.84 33.46 8.79
CA ARG A 474 -24.03 34.23 7.83
C ARG A 474 -24.19 33.69 6.41
N ARG A 475 -24.01 32.38 6.20
CA ARG A 475 -24.10 31.78 4.87
C ARG A 475 -25.48 31.94 4.23
N LEU A 476 -26.55 31.80 5.00
CA LEU A 476 -27.92 32.04 4.50
C LEU A 476 -28.23 33.51 4.24
N ALA A 477 -27.57 34.44 4.95
CA ALA A 477 -27.69 35.87 4.65
C ALA A 477 -26.93 36.25 3.36
N GLU A 478 -25.78 35.61 3.11
CA GLU A 478 -24.98 35.79 1.90
C GLU A 478 -25.63 35.17 0.66
N ASP A 479 -26.19 33.97 0.81
CA ASP A 479 -26.94 33.28 -0.25
C ASP A 479 -28.21 32.63 0.31
N PRO A 480 -29.35 33.35 0.27
CA PRO A 480 -30.65 32.82 0.69
C PRO A 480 -31.16 31.66 -0.18
N SER A 481 -30.53 31.39 -1.33
CA SER A 481 -30.95 30.32 -2.23
C SER A 481 -30.38 28.94 -1.86
N LEU A 482 -29.41 28.88 -0.94
CA LEU A 482 -28.74 27.63 -0.54
C LEU A 482 -29.72 26.49 -0.20
N PRO A 483 -30.80 26.70 0.60
CA PRO A 483 -31.76 25.61 0.89
C PRO A 483 -32.50 25.07 -0.35
N ASN A 484 -32.54 25.82 -1.46
CA ASN A 484 -33.18 25.43 -2.72
C ASN A 484 -32.20 24.74 -3.70
N THR A 485 -30.96 24.50 -3.29
CA THR A 485 -29.95 23.82 -4.12
C THR A 485 -30.47 22.42 -4.51
N PRO A 486 -30.41 22.01 -5.79
CA PRO A 486 -30.77 20.65 -6.16
C PRO A 486 -29.79 19.65 -5.52
N LEU A 487 -30.30 18.48 -5.13
CA LEU A 487 -29.46 17.37 -4.71
C LEU A 487 -28.48 16.98 -5.84
N PRO A 488 -27.25 16.54 -5.50
CA PRO A 488 -26.32 16.04 -6.52
C PRO A 488 -26.90 14.85 -7.28
N GLU A 489 -26.43 14.64 -8.50
CA GLU A 489 -26.87 13.53 -9.34
C GLU A 489 -26.60 12.18 -8.65
N GLY A 490 -27.56 11.25 -8.74
CA GLY A 490 -27.48 9.92 -8.12
C GLY A 490 -27.89 9.87 -6.64
N PHE A 491 -28.09 11.01 -5.97
CA PHE A 491 -28.50 11.04 -4.56
C PHE A 491 -30.02 10.88 -4.40
N PRO A 492 -30.49 9.96 -3.55
CA PRO A 492 -31.92 9.75 -3.33
C PRO A 492 -32.53 10.94 -2.58
N LYS A 493 -33.75 11.34 -2.96
CA LYS A 493 -34.48 12.41 -2.25
C LYS A 493 -34.85 12.04 -0.82
N VAL A 494 -35.10 10.76 -0.60
CA VAL A 494 -35.48 10.19 0.70
C VAL A 494 -35.03 8.74 0.76
N LEU A 495 -34.54 8.33 1.93
CA LEU A 495 -34.24 6.95 2.28
C LEU A 495 -35.41 6.36 3.05
N THR A 496 -35.83 5.16 2.66
CA THR A 496 -36.94 4.41 3.29
C THR A 496 -36.46 3.01 3.63
N SER A 497 -35.97 2.81 4.86
CA SER A 497 -35.42 1.55 5.35
C SER A 497 -35.60 1.48 6.87
N PRO A 498 -35.63 0.29 7.49
CA PRO A 498 -35.57 0.15 8.96
C PRO A 498 -34.37 0.83 9.61
N LEU A 499 -33.31 1.13 8.84
CA LEU A 499 -32.16 1.92 9.28
C LEU A 499 -32.48 3.42 9.47
N VAL A 500 -33.65 3.89 9.02
CA VAL A 500 -34.11 5.27 9.16
C VAL A 500 -35.01 5.37 10.39
N TRP A 501 -34.45 5.87 11.48
CA TRP A 501 -35.15 6.04 12.76
C TRP A 501 -34.58 7.22 13.55
N GLU A 502 -35.30 7.66 14.56
CA GLU A 502 -34.85 8.63 15.57
C GLU A 502 -34.96 8.02 16.96
N GLY A 503 -34.14 8.46 17.91
CA GLY A 503 -34.00 7.79 19.21
C GLY A 503 -35.31 7.65 20.00
N LYS A 504 -36.27 8.56 19.79
CA LYS A 504 -37.60 8.50 20.40
C LYS A 504 -38.43 7.29 19.94
N ASP A 505 -38.06 6.65 18.82
CA ASP A 505 -38.71 5.43 18.33
C ASP A 505 -38.40 4.23 19.26
N TRP A 506 -37.34 4.33 20.07
CA TRP A 506 -36.82 3.27 20.93
C TRP A 506 -36.99 3.64 22.41
N THR A 507 -38.18 3.40 22.94
CA THR A 507 -38.52 3.75 24.34
C THR A 507 -38.20 2.63 25.34
N ASN A 508 -37.89 1.42 24.87
CA ASN A 508 -37.62 0.26 25.72
C ASN A 508 -36.31 -0.43 25.31
N GLU A 509 -35.38 -0.60 26.25
CA GLU A 509 -34.08 -1.20 25.97
C GLU A 509 -34.16 -2.65 25.47
N SER A 510 -35.20 -3.40 25.85
CA SER A 510 -35.41 -4.77 25.32
C SER A 510 -35.62 -4.84 23.81
N GLN A 511 -35.86 -3.70 23.14
CA GLN A 511 -35.94 -3.62 21.68
C GLN A 511 -34.56 -3.72 21.01
N TRP A 512 -33.47 -3.48 21.74
CA TRP A 512 -32.10 -3.49 21.21
C TRP A 512 -31.07 -4.18 22.11
N VAL A 513 -31.44 -4.58 23.34
CA VAL A 513 -30.64 -5.39 24.26
C VAL A 513 -31.07 -6.85 24.21
N TYR A 514 -30.12 -7.74 23.96
CA TYR A 514 -30.25 -9.18 24.15
C TYR A 514 -29.59 -9.61 25.46
N ASN A 515 -30.38 -10.08 26.42
CA ASN A 515 -29.88 -10.59 27.70
C ASN A 515 -29.56 -12.07 27.60
N LEU A 516 -28.34 -12.48 27.97
CA LEU A 516 -27.95 -13.89 27.95
C LEU A 516 -28.60 -14.65 29.12
N SER A 517 -29.15 -15.81 28.81
CA SER A 517 -29.65 -16.76 29.82
C SER A 517 -28.49 -17.51 30.50
N THR A 518 -28.76 -18.09 31.67
CA THR A 518 -27.78 -18.93 32.39
C THR A 518 -27.21 -20.06 31.51
N ALA A 519 -28.06 -20.70 30.69
CA ALA A 519 -27.62 -21.78 29.79
C ALA A 519 -26.67 -21.27 28.69
N GLN A 520 -26.88 -20.04 28.19
CA GLN A 520 -26.00 -19.43 27.20
C GLN A 520 -24.67 -18.97 27.79
N LEU A 521 -24.66 -18.54 29.06
CA LEU A 521 -23.41 -18.27 29.78
C LEU A 521 -22.61 -19.55 29.99
N GLU A 522 -23.27 -20.66 30.37
CA GLU A 522 -22.62 -21.98 30.46
C GLU A 522 -22.07 -22.45 29.10
N GLU A 523 -22.77 -22.14 28.00
CA GLU A 523 -22.30 -22.41 26.65
C GLU A 523 -21.02 -21.62 26.31
N ILE A 524 -20.95 -20.34 26.68
CA ILE A 524 -19.75 -19.51 26.54
C ILE A 524 -18.59 -20.08 27.35
N ASP A 525 -18.84 -20.52 28.59
CA ASP A 525 -17.81 -21.15 29.43
C ASP A 525 -17.25 -22.43 28.81
N ASN A 526 -18.12 -23.23 28.20
CA ASN A 526 -17.72 -24.46 27.51
C ASN A 526 -16.90 -24.16 26.24
N ALA A 527 -17.28 -23.14 25.47
CA ALA A 527 -16.53 -22.68 24.30
C ALA A 527 -15.15 -22.13 24.68
N LEU A 528 -15.05 -21.36 25.76
CA LEU A 528 -13.78 -20.87 26.30
C LEU A 528 -12.86 -22.02 26.73
N LYS A 529 -13.39 -23.00 27.49
CA LYS A 529 -12.63 -24.20 27.89
C LYS A 529 -12.17 -25.00 26.67
N HIS A 530 -13.03 -25.14 25.66
CA HIS A 530 -12.69 -25.82 24.42
C HIS A 530 -11.51 -25.13 23.72
N PHE A 531 -11.60 -23.82 23.48
CA PHE A 531 -10.53 -23.06 22.83
C PHE A 531 -9.20 -23.16 23.59
N ARG A 532 -9.23 -22.98 24.92
CA ARG A 532 -8.04 -23.13 25.78
C ARG A 532 -7.42 -24.52 25.70
N GLY A 533 -8.24 -25.55 25.51
CA GLY A 533 -7.78 -26.93 25.34
C GLY A 533 -7.09 -27.21 24.00
N LEU A 534 -7.26 -26.34 23.00
CA LEU A 534 -6.61 -26.49 21.69
C LEU A 534 -5.18 -25.95 21.64
N ASP A 535 -4.77 -25.14 22.63
CA ASP A 535 -3.45 -24.48 22.69
C ASP A 535 -3.11 -23.67 21.42
N LEU A 536 -4.11 -23.01 20.85
CA LEU A 536 -3.98 -22.18 19.65
C LEU A 536 -3.76 -20.69 20.00
N PRO A 537 -3.04 -19.94 19.15
CA PRO A 537 -2.99 -18.48 19.26
C PRO A 537 -4.38 -17.84 19.19
N ILE A 538 -4.62 -16.78 19.99
CA ILE A 538 -5.88 -16.02 20.04
C ILE A 538 -6.33 -15.51 18.65
N GLY A 539 -5.37 -15.23 17.75
CA GLY A 539 -5.66 -14.81 16.38
C GLY A 539 -6.41 -15.84 15.54
N LEU A 540 -6.39 -17.13 15.93
CA LEU A 540 -7.07 -18.23 15.25
C LEU A 540 -8.47 -18.52 15.80
N ILE A 541 -9.05 -17.63 16.61
CA ILE A 541 -10.42 -17.79 17.10
C ILE A 541 -11.40 -17.61 15.94
N ASP A 542 -12.19 -18.65 15.68
CA ASP A 542 -13.34 -18.62 14.77
C ASP A 542 -14.54 -19.41 15.35
N LYS A 543 -15.55 -19.68 14.51
CA LYS A 543 -16.77 -20.41 14.92
C LYS A 543 -16.51 -21.89 15.22
N GLU A 544 -15.46 -22.48 14.65
CA GLU A 544 -15.09 -23.88 14.85
C GLU A 544 -14.28 -24.03 16.14
N THR A 545 -13.32 -23.13 16.37
CA THR A 545 -12.47 -23.16 17.57
C THR A 545 -13.14 -22.55 18.80
N PHE A 546 -14.21 -21.76 18.63
CA PHE A 546 -15.06 -21.24 19.70
C PHE A 546 -16.55 -21.58 19.42
N PRO A 547 -16.95 -22.84 19.62
CA PRO A 547 -18.27 -23.32 19.20
C PRO A 547 -19.39 -22.86 20.14
N LEU A 548 -20.38 -22.18 19.59
CA LEU A 548 -21.63 -21.75 20.24
C LEU A 548 -22.82 -22.40 19.51
N PRO A 549 -23.07 -23.71 19.71
CA PRO A 549 -24.08 -24.47 18.96
C PRO A 549 -25.51 -23.91 19.02
N THR A 550 -25.90 -23.29 20.13
CA THR A 550 -27.23 -22.67 20.32
C THR A 550 -27.13 -21.16 20.24
N LEU A 551 -26.28 -20.55 21.08
CA LEU A 551 -26.13 -19.09 21.13
C LEU A 551 -25.64 -18.51 19.79
N GLY A 552 -24.79 -19.22 19.06
CA GLY A 552 -24.26 -18.77 17.77
C GLY A 552 -25.34 -18.52 16.72
N ARG A 553 -26.40 -19.35 16.68
CA ARG A 553 -27.54 -19.13 15.77
C ARG A 553 -28.34 -17.89 16.12
N ILE A 554 -28.47 -17.62 17.42
CA ILE A 554 -29.18 -16.43 17.91
C ILE A 554 -28.37 -15.17 17.57
N ILE A 555 -27.05 -15.21 17.80
CA ILE A 555 -26.14 -14.12 17.45
C ILE A 555 -26.18 -13.83 15.95
N GLN A 556 -26.19 -14.86 15.10
CA GLN A 556 -26.34 -14.70 13.65
C GLN A 556 -27.69 -14.06 13.27
N GLY A 557 -28.78 -14.40 13.97
CA GLY A 557 -30.07 -13.72 13.82
C GLY A 557 -29.99 -12.25 14.20
N LEU A 558 -29.33 -11.93 15.32
CA LEU A 558 -29.08 -10.54 15.73
C LEU A 558 -28.17 -9.79 14.74
N ALA A 559 -27.20 -10.46 14.11
CA ALA A 559 -26.35 -9.85 13.09
C ALA A 559 -27.17 -9.34 11.89
N GLN A 560 -28.32 -9.93 11.57
CA GLN A 560 -29.21 -9.40 10.52
C GLN A 560 -29.75 -8.01 10.88
N GLU A 561 -29.94 -7.71 12.17
CA GLU A 561 -30.39 -6.39 12.63
C GLU A 561 -29.36 -5.29 12.37
N ILE A 562 -28.07 -5.64 12.26
CA ILE A 562 -26.99 -4.70 11.90
C ILE A 562 -27.16 -4.24 10.44
N HIS A 563 -27.46 -5.13 9.51
CA HIS A 563 -27.47 -4.80 8.09
C HIS A 563 -28.83 -4.36 7.56
N SER A 564 -29.91 -4.98 8.05
CA SER A 564 -31.27 -4.82 7.50
C SER A 564 -32.30 -4.33 8.51
N GLY A 565 -31.95 -4.30 9.80
CA GLY A 565 -32.80 -3.82 10.87
C GLY A 565 -32.44 -2.40 11.31
N ARG A 566 -32.32 -2.21 12.62
CA ARG A 566 -32.02 -0.90 13.24
C ARG A 566 -30.55 -0.47 13.14
N GLY A 567 -29.64 -1.34 12.72
CA GLY A 567 -28.23 -0.99 12.55
C GLY A 567 -27.37 -1.15 13.80
N PHE A 568 -27.92 -1.60 14.93
CA PHE A 568 -27.15 -1.82 16.16
C PHE A 568 -27.88 -2.77 17.11
N PHE A 569 -27.14 -3.38 18.03
CA PHE A 569 -27.71 -4.04 19.22
C PHE A 569 -26.65 -4.18 20.32
N VAL A 570 -27.09 -4.58 21.52
CA VAL A 570 -26.22 -4.85 22.66
C VAL A 570 -26.48 -6.27 23.17
N ILE A 571 -25.43 -7.06 23.35
CA ILE A 571 -25.47 -8.29 24.16
C ILE A 571 -25.12 -7.89 25.58
N ARG A 572 -25.96 -8.27 26.55
CA ARG A 572 -25.79 -7.95 27.96
C ARG A 572 -25.60 -9.21 28.78
N THR A 573 -25.07 -9.01 29.99
CA THR A 573 -24.89 -9.98 31.08
C THR A 573 -23.66 -10.89 31.01
N ILE A 574 -22.59 -10.51 30.29
CA ILE A 574 -21.30 -11.23 30.41
C ILE A 574 -20.69 -10.95 31.79
N PRO A 575 -20.46 -11.97 32.64
CA PRO A 575 -19.92 -11.76 33.99
C PRO A 575 -18.40 -11.56 33.95
N VAL A 576 -17.93 -10.41 33.45
CA VAL A 576 -16.50 -10.17 33.17
C VAL A 576 -15.56 -10.35 34.37
N ASP A 577 -16.06 -10.16 35.60
CA ASP A 577 -15.30 -10.38 36.84
C ASP A 577 -15.04 -11.86 37.15
N SER A 578 -15.78 -12.77 36.52
CA SER A 578 -15.58 -14.21 36.64
C SER A 578 -14.50 -14.75 35.69
N TYR A 579 -13.97 -13.91 34.80
CA TYR A 579 -12.98 -14.29 33.79
C TYR A 579 -11.68 -13.52 33.97
N SER A 580 -10.55 -14.13 33.57
CA SER A 580 -9.30 -13.38 33.47
C SER A 580 -9.39 -12.31 32.37
N PRO A 581 -8.51 -11.28 32.36
CA PRO A 581 -8.48 -10.31 31.28
C PRO A 581 -8.33 -10.95 29.89
N GLU A 582 -7.51 -12.00 29.78
CA GLU A 582 -7.32 -12.73 28.52
C GLU A 582 -8.55 -13.54 28.13
N ASP A 583 -9.20 -14.21 29.09
CA ASP A 583 -10.44 -14.96 28.83
C ASP A 583 -11.57 -14.04 28.35
N ASN A 584 -11.68 -12.84 28.91
CA ASN A 584 -12.61 -11.82 28.43
C ASN A 584 -12.34 -11.45 26.96
N ILE A 585 -11.07 -11.34 26.55
CA ILE A 585 -10.72 -11.09 25.15
C ILE A 585 -11.09 -12.30 24.26
N ILE A 586 -10.82 -13.52 24.70
CA ILE A 586 -11.17 -14.74 23.96
C ILE A 586 -12.70 -14.83 23.78
N ILE A 587 -13.47 -14.62 24.85
CA ILE A 587 -14.94 -14.61 24.81
C ILE A 587 -15.45 -13.55 23.84
N TYR A 588 -14.96 -12.32 23.96
CA TYR A 588 -15.37 -11.23 23.08
C TYR A 588 -15.09 -11.54 21.61
N THR A 589 -13.89 -12.05 21.34
CA THR A 589 -13.39 -12.41 20.01
C THR A 589 -14.19 -13.60 19.42
N GLY A 590 -14.54 -14.57 20.25
CA GLY A 590 -15.33 -15.76 19.89
C GLY A 590 -16.79 -15.43 19.59
N ILE A 591 -17.45 -14.63 20.43
CA ILE A 591 -18.81 -14.13 20.18
C ILE A 591 -18.84 -13.30 18.89
N SER A 592 -17.86 -12.40 18.71
CA SER A 592 -17.78 -11.53 17.53
C SER A 592 -17.60 -12.32 16.22
N ALA A 593 -17.00 -13.51 16.25
CA ALA A 593 -16.86 -14.36 15.06
C ALA A 593 -18.20 -14.82 14.47
N TYR A 594 -19.29 -14.75 15.25
CA TYR A 594 -20.65 -15.04 14.77
C TYR A 594 -21.35 -13.84 14.14
N ILE A 595 -20.79 -12.64 14.29
CA ILE A 595 -21.27 -11.40 13.65
C ILE A 595 -20.63 -11.24 12.27
N ALA A 596 -19.31 -11.39 12.22
CA ALA A 596 -18.49 -11.17 11.03
C ALA A 596 -17.23 -12.05 11.10
N ASN A 597 -16.73 -12.46 9.94
CA ASN A 597 -15.62 -13.41 9.80
C ASN A 597 -14.25 -12.74 9.76
N VAL A 598 -14.17 -11.44 9.47
CA VAL A 598 -12.91 -10.70 9.34
C VAL A 598 -12.79 -9.63 10.42
N ARG A 599 -11.59 -9.51 10.99
CA ARG A 599 -11.24 -8.51 12.01
C ARG A 599 -10.36 -7.44 11.37
N GLY A 600 -10.75 -6.18 11.52
CA GLY A 600 -10.01 -5.03 11.02
C GLY A 600 -8.79 -4.71 11.89
N ILE A 601 -7.69 -4.34 11.24
CA ILE A 601 -6.50 -3.79 11.90
C ILE A 601 -6.80 -2.36 12.37
N GLN A 602 -6.55 -2.09 13.65
CA GLN A 602 -6.84 -0.80 14.30
C GLN A 602 -5.58 0.05 14.55
N ASP A 603 -4.38 -0.52 14.45
CA ASP A 603 -3.13 0.25 14.58
C ASP A 603 -2.03 -0.19 13.58
N VAL A 604 -0.95 0.57 13.53
CA VAL A 604 0.19 0.34 12.62
C VAL A 604 0.98 -0.93 12.92
N ASN A 605 0.79 -1.55 14.09
CA ASN A 605 1.46 -2.78 14.50
C ASN A 605 0.62 -4.03 14.20
N GLY A 606 -0.53 -3.88 13.53
CA GLY A 606 -1.41 -4.99 13.21
C GLY A 606 -2.36 -5.37 14.35
N ALA A 607 -2.51 -4.54 15.39
CA ALA A 607 -3.42 -4.84 16.49
C ALA A 607 -4.88 -4.78 16.01
N VAL A 608 -5.64 -5.84 16.25
CA VAL A 608 -7.07 -5.92 15.89
C VAL A 608 -8.01 -5.50 17.03
N LEU A 609 -7.47 -5.22 18.22
CA LEU A 609 -8.21 -4.79 19.41
C LEU A 609 -7.58 -3.51 19.99
N GLY A 610 -8.41 -2.55 20.39
CA GLY A 610 -7.98 -1.29 21.01
C GLY A 610 -8.58 -1.11 22.40
N HIS A 611 -7.77 -0.70 23.39
CA HIS A 611 -8.29 -0.33 24.72
C HIS A 611 -8.67 1.15 24.77
N ILE A 612 -9.93 1.44 25.03
CA ILE A 612 -10.45 2.78 25.29
C ILE A 612 -10.51 2.99 26.80
N LYS A 613 -9.61 3.82 27.32
CA LYS A 613 -9.48 4.17 28.75
C LYS A 613 -8.76 5.49 28.93
N ASN A 614 -9.01 6.21 30.03
CA ASN A 614 -8.25 7.42 30.31
C ASN A 614 -6.76 7.10 30.56
N MET A 615 -5.88 7.75 29.79
CA MET A 615 -4.43 7.60 29.90
C MET A 615 -3.75 8.89 30.40
N SER A 616 -4.53 9.92 30.73
CA SER A 616 -4.02 11.28 31.02
C SER A 616 -3.14 11.40 32.26
N GLU A 617 -3.24 10.45 33.20
CA GLU A 617 -2.36 10.42 34.38
C GLU A 617 -0.99 9.80 34.09
N THR A 618 -0.91 8.93 33.08
CA THR A 618 0.32 8.17 32.77
C THR A 618 1.05 8.73 31.56
N HIS A 619 0.38 9.56 30.76
CA HIS A 619 0.90 10.13 29.52
C HIS A 619 0.64 11.64 29.49
N SER A 620 1.63 12.41 29.02
CA SER A 620 1.46 13.85 28.84
C SER A 620 0.39 14.15 27.79
N ALA A 621 -0.27 15.31 27.88
CA ALA A 621 -1.25 15.75 26.87
C ALA A 621 -0.69 15.78 25.44
N LYS A 622 0.63 15.89 25.25
CA LYS A 622 1.31 15.82 23.94
C LYS A 622 1.32 14.40 23.34
N MET A 623 1.16 13.37 24.15
CA MET A 623 1.14 11.96 23.73
C MET A 623 -0.27 11.43 23.48
N LEU A 624 -1.31 12.14 23.96
CA LEU A 624 -2.71 11.73 23.85
C LEU A 624 -3.33 12.20 22.55
N GLY A 625 -2.91 11.61 21.43
CA GLY A 625 -3.36 12.02 20.10
C GLY A 625 -4.82 11.75 19.77
N ALA A 626 -5.55 11.00 20.62
CA ALA A 626 -6.93 10.59 20.37
C ALA A 626 -7.82 10.73 21.62
N PRO A 627 -9.10 11.12 21.44
CA PRO A 627 -10.06 11.33 22.52
C PRO A 627 -10.55 10.02 23.16
N ALA A 628 -10.21 8.87 22.57
CA ALA A 628 -10.41 7.55 23.17
C ALA A 628 -9.62 7.39 24.48
N TYR A 629 -8.56 8.20 24.66
CA TYR A 629 -7.65 8.10 25.79
C TYR A 629 -7.83 9.20 26.84
N THR A 630 -8.95 9.94 26.78
CA THR A 630 -9.26 11.06 27.68
C THR A 630 -10.67 10.94 28.26
N THR A 631 -10.94 11.68 29.32
CA THR A 631 -12.27 11.77 29.96
C THR A 631 -13.24 12.69 29.20
N GLU A 632 -12.76 13.40 28.18
CA GLU A 632 -13.59 14.32 27.41
C GLU A 632 -14.68 13.58 26.62
N ARG A 633 -15.72 14.32 26.25
CA ARG A 633 -16.74 13.82 25.32
C ARG A 633 -16.14 13.60 23.93
N GLN A 634 -16.64 12.58 23.24
CA GLN A 634 -16.38 12.34 21.83
C GLN A 634 -17.62 12.74 21.03
N PRO A 635 -17.52 13.74 20.13
CA PRO A 635 -18.58 14.07 19.19
C PRO A 635 -18.96 12.87 18.31
N PHE A 636 -20.16 12.93 17.73
CA PHE A 636 -20.58 11.98 16.70
C PHE A 636 -19.54 11.87 15.59
N HIS A 637 -19.16 10.63 15.31
CA HIS A 637 -18.23 10.23 14.27
C HIS A 637 -18.64 8.85 13.72
N SER A 638 -17.89 8.38 12.74
CA SER A 638 -17.90 7.01 12.24
C SER A 638 -16.45 6.58 12.05
N ASP A 639 -16.10 5.37 12.46
CA ASP A 639 -14.73 4.85 12.33
C ASP A 639 -14.48 4.30 10.92
N PRO A 640 -13.29 3.78 10.61
CA PRO A 640 -13.09 2.90 9.47
C PRO A 640 -13.67 1.49 9.74
N GLY A 641 -14.27 0.86 8.73
CA GLY A 641 -14.82 -0.51 8.78
C GLY A 641 -16.35 -0.58 8.79
N ASP A 642 -16.90 -1.78 8.61
CA ASP A 642 -18.34 -1.99 8.43
C ASP A 642 -19.08 -2.03 9.76
N ILE A 643 -18.50 -2.70 10.74
CA ILE A 643 -19.07 -2.87 12.07
C ILE A 643 -18.05 -2.47 13.12
N VAL A 644 -18.47 -1.60 14.03
CA VAL A 644 -17.71 -1.28 15.24
C VAL A 644 -18.35 -2.01 16.41
N SER A 645 -17.53 -2.73 17.17
CA SER A 645 -17.94 -3.37 18.41
C SER A 645 -17.18 -2.83 19.60
N LEU A 646 -17.88 -2.67 20.72
CA LEU A 646 -17.35 -2.18 21.99
C LEU A 646 -17.72 -3.15 23.12
N PHE A 647 -16.72 -3.69 23.80
CA PHE A 647 -16.92 -4.53 24.98
C PHE A 647 -16.59 -3.78 26.27
N ALA A 648 -17.61 -3.53 27.09
CA ALA A 648 -17.50 -2.81 28.36
C ALA A 648 -16.97 -3.71 29.48
N LEU A 649 -15.66 -3.76 29.67
CA LEU A 649 -15.05 -4.46 30.81
C LEU A 649 -15.29 -3.73 32.13
N GLN A 650 -15.45 -2.41 32.07
CA GLN A 650 -15.78 -1.57 33.21
C GLN A 650 -16.37 -0.23 32.73
N VAL A 651 -17.30 0.34 33.51
CA VAL A 651 -18.03 1.58 33.19
C VAL A 651 -17.76 2.68 34.21
N ALA A 652 -17.87 3.94 33.79
CA ALA A 652 -17.67 5.10 34.66
C ALA A 652 -18.81 5.25 35.68
N PRO A 653 -18.55 5.82 36.88
CA PRO A 653 -19.58 6.15 37.86
C PRO A 653 -20.58 7.20 37.35
N GLU A 654 -20.09 8.21 36.62
CA GLU A 654 -20.90 9.25 36.01
C GLU A 654 -20.44 9.53 34.57
N GLY A 655 -21.41 9.71 33.67
CA GLY A 655 -21.14 10.01 32.26
C GLY A 655 -20.70 8.79 31.44
N GLY A 656 -20.02 9.02 30.32
CA GLY A 656 -19.41 7.95 29.51
C GLY A 656 -20.36 7.10 28.68
N ALA A 657 -21.65 7.45 28.65
CA ALA A 657 -22.64 6.74 27.85
C ALA A 657 -22.28 6.74 26.37
N SER A 658 -22.52 5.60 25.71
CA SER A 658 -22.45 5.51 24.25
C SER A 658 -23.72 6.14 23.67
N LYS A 659 -23.60 6.88 22.57
CA LYS A 659 -24.73 7.45 21.84
C LYS A 659 -24.65 6.96 20.40
N VAL A 660 -25.80 6.60 19.82
CA VAL A 660 -25.90 6.17 18.43
C VAL A 660 -26.99 6.96 17.72
N ALA A 661 -26.79 7.34 16.46
CA ALA A 661 -27.77 8.07 15.67
C ALA A 661 -27.79 7.56 14.23
N SER A 662 -28.98 7.34 13.67
CA SER A 662 -29.12 6.93 12.28
C SER A 662 -28.57 8.02 11.34
N SER A 663 -27.49 7.71 10.64
CA SER A 663 -26.92 8.63 9.65
C SER A 663 -27.89 8.82 8.47
N TRP A 664 -28.75 7.84 8.19
CA TRP A 664 -29.77 7.92 7.14
C TRP A 664 -30.94 8.82 7.55
N ARG A 665 -31.31 8.85 8.83
CA ARG A 665 -32.28 9.84 9.34
C ARG A 665 -31.72 11.26 9.26
N VAL A 666 -30.43 11.43 9.57
CA VAL A 666 -29.71 12.70 9.40
C VAL A 666 -29.67 13.11 7.92
N TYR A 667 -29.35 12.17 7.02
CA TYR A 667 -29.40 12.39 5.58
C TYR A 667 -30.76 12.90 5.11
N ASN A 668 -31.85 12.23 5.51
CA ASN A 668 -33.20 12.63 5.10
C ASN A 668 -33.53 14.06 5.54
N GLU A 669 -33.12 14.47 6.75
CA GLU A 669 -33.34 15.86 7.19
C GLU A 669 -32.51 16.86 6.38
N LEU A 670 -31.26 16.52 6.06
CA LEU A 670 -30.41 17.37 5.23
C LEU A 670 -30.95 17.46 3.79
N ALA A 671 -31.39 16.35 3.20
CA ALA A 671 -31.96 16.34 1.86
C ALA A 671 -33.24 17.19 1.76
N GLU A 672 -34.04 17.22 2.83
CA GLU A 672 -35.26 18.03 2.92
C GLU A 672 -34.96 19.52 3.16
N THR A 673 -34.03 19.83 4.08
CA THR A 673 -33.89 21.20 4.62
C THR A 673 -32.67 21.95 4.11
N ARG A 674 -31.57 21.24 3.79
CA ARG A 674 -30.25 21.77 3.45
C ARG A 674 -29.52 20.91 2.41
N PRO A 675 -30.10 20.71 1.21
CA PRO A 675 -29.46 19.93 0.14
C PRO A 675 -28.12 20.52 -0.32
N ASP A 676 -27.85 21.81 -0.07
CA ASP A 676 -26.53 22.41 -0.26
C ASP A 676 -25.44 21.79 0.62
N LEU A 677 -25.80 21.33 1.83
CA LEU A 677 -24.87 20.64 2.71
C LEU A 677 -24.63 19.19 2.26
N ILE A 678 -25.65 18.52 1.67
CA ILE A 678 -25.45 17.23 0.99
C ILE A 678 -24.45 17.39 -0.16
N LYS A 679 -24.64 18.42 -1.00
CA LYS A 679 -23.70 18.75 -2.06
C LYS A 679 -22.29 18.99 -1.51
N THR A 680 -22.17 19.81 -0.46
CA THR A 680 -20.88 20.09 0.18
C THR A 680 -20.21 18.81 0.71
N LEU A 681 -20.96 17.93 1.38
CA LEU A 681 -20.46 16.66 1.92
C LEU A 681 -20.03 15.68 0.81
N SER A 682 -20.65 15.77 -0.37
CA SER A 682 -20.30 14.98 -1.55
C SER A 682 -19.05 15.49 -2.29
N GLU A 683 -18.59 16.70 -1.99
CA GLU A 683 -17.36 17.26 -2.53
C GLU A 683 -16.13 16.86 -1.68
N PRO A 684 -14.90 16.84 -2.23
CA PRO A 684 -13.72 16.41 -1.49
C PRO A 684 -13.31 17.33 -0.32
N PHE A 685 -13.06 16.74 0.85
CA PHE A 685 -12.50 17.39 2.05
C PHE A 685 -11.00 17.09 2.20
N PRO A 686 -10.17 18.04 2.64
CA PRO A 686 -8.76 17.80 3.01
C PRO A 686 -8.67 17.11 4.37
N LEU A 687 -8.72 15.77 4.37
CA LEU A 687 -8.66 14.92 5.57
C LEU A 687 -7.21 14.55 5.91
N GLU A 688 -6.74 14.95 7.10
CA GLU A 688 -5.40 14.62 7.59
C GLU A 688 -5.21 13.09 7.76
N MET A 689 -4.03 12.60 7.41
CA MET A 689 -3.61 11.23 7.65
C MET A 689 -2.53 11.24 8.74
N PHE A 690 -2.89 10.91 9.98
CA PHE A 690 -1.97 11.02 11.13
C PHE A 690 -0.76 10.05 11.07
N HIS A 691 -0.85 9.00 10.26
CA HIS A 691 0.21 8.03 10.03
C HIS A 691 0.23 7.62 8.55
N GLY A 692 1.24 8.07 7.81
CA GLY A 692 1.48 7.68 6.41
C GLY A 692 1.40 8.82 5.39
N GLU A 693 1.93 8.57 4.20
CA GLU A 693 1.92 9.50 3.06
C GLU A 693 0.87 9.09 2.01
N PRO A 694 0.07 10.04 1.47
CA PRO A 694 0.17 11.49 1.64
C PRO A 694 -0.35 11.98 3.01
N ARG A 695 0.26 13.06 3.55
CA ARG A 695 -0.10 13.73 4.82
C ARG A 695 -1.58 14.11 4.98
N TYR A 696 -2.30 14.25 3.86
CA TYR A 696 -3.76 14.35 3.82
C TYR A 696 -4.29 13.74 2.52
N ARG A 697 -5.57 13.35 2.52
CA ARG A 697 -6.29 12.89 1.33
C ARG A 697 -7.48 13.80 1.07
N MET A 698 -7.72 14.12 -0.20
CA MET A 698 -8.96 14.79 -0.60
C MET A 698 -10.03 13.73 -0.84
N ARG A 699 -11.01 13.62 0.06
CA ARG A 699 -12.08 12.61 0.00
C ARG A 699 -13.42 13.20 0.40
N SER A 700 -14.49 12.82 -0.28
CA SER A 700 -15.85 13.17 0.13
C SER A 700 -16.21 12.49 1.44
N MET A 701 -17.04 13.15 2.25
CA MET A 701 -17.57 12.55 3.49
C MET A 701 -18.89 11.82 3.26
N LEU A 702 -19.54 12.05 2.12
CA LEU A 702 -20.85 11.50 1.80
C LEU A 702 -20.89 11.05 0.34
N PHE A 703 -21.29 9.81 0.09
CA PHE A 703 -21.32 9.22 -1.24
C PHE A 703 -22.44 8.17 -1.35
N VAL A 704 -22.81 7.82 -2.59
CA VAL A 704 -23.79 6.79 -2.89
C VAL A 704 -23.08 5.65 -3.60
N GLU A 705 -23.25 4.45 -3.04
CA GLU A 705 -22.49 3.27 -3.41
C GLU A 705 -23.47 2.08 -3.44
N ASN A 706 -23.63 1.42 -4.59
CA ASN A 706 -24.68 0.40 -4.79
C ASN A 706 -26.10 0.84 -4.36
N GLY A 707 -26.43 2.12 -4.59
CA GLY A 707 -27.71 2.70 -4.18
C GLY A 707 -27.88 2.93 -2.67
N LYS A 708 -26.83 2.70 -1.86
CA LYS A 708 -26.80 3.00 -0.43
C LYS A 708 -26.08 4.32 -0.19
N VAL A 709 -26.65 5.18 0.65
CA VAL A 709 -25.98 6.39 1.13
C VAL A 709 -25.04 6.02 2.27
N ILE A 710 -23.78 6.44 2.17
CA ILE A 710 -22.76 6.24 3.20
C ILE A 710 -22.24 7.62 3.63
N ILE A 711 -22.14 7.83 4.94
CA ILE A 711 -21.59 9.06 5.52
C ILE A 711 -20.44 8.71 6.46
N GLN A 712 -19.22 9.07 6.08
CA GLN A 712 -18.02 8.88 6.88
C GLN A 712 -17.64 10.20 7.58
N ASN A 713 -18.25 10.43 8.75
CA ASN A 713 -18.06 11.63 9.54
C ASN A 713 -16.72 11.60 10.30
N ALA A 714 -15.73 12.33 9.78
CA ALA A 714 -14.35 12.28 10.23
C ALA A 714 -13.86 13.63 10.81
N ARG A 715 -14.61 14.24 11.75
CA ARG A 715 -14.28 15.56 12.34
C ARG A 715 -12.82 15.69 12.78
N ARG A 716 -12.27 14.68 13.47
CA ARG A 716 -10.88 14.68 13.95
C ARG A 716 -9.87 14.92 12.84
N LEU A 717 -10.10 14.38 11.64
CA LEU A 717 -9.20 14.55 10.49
C LEU A 717 -9.27 15.96 9.89
N CYS A 718 -10.32 16.73 10.22
CA CYS A 718 -10.48 18.12 9.80
C CYS A 718 -10.01 19.15 10.84
N THR A 719 -9.87 18.76 12.11
CA THR A 719 -9.58 19.68 13.22
C THR A 719 -8.30 19.35 13.98
N GLY A 720 -7.80 18.11 13.86
CA GLY A 720 -6.85 17.54 14.82
C GLY A 720 -7.50 17.28 16.18
N TYR A 721 -6.70 16.83 17.14
CA TYR A 721 -7.07 16.70 18.55
C TYR A 721 -5.87 17.00 19.46
N MET A 722 -6.07 17.09 20.77
CA MET A 722 -5.00 17.25 21.75
C MET A 722 -3.78 16.37 21.42
N GLY A 723 -2.58 16.90 21.60
CA GLY A 723 -1.33 16.20 21.28
C GLY A 723 -1.03 15.96 19.79
N LEU A 724 -2.05 15.97 18.92
CA LEU A 724 -1.96 15.87 17.46
C LEU A 724 -2.79 16.97 16.80
N PRO A 725 -2.37 18.25 16.91
CA PRO A 725 -3.07 19.35 16.28
C PRO A 725 -2.98 19.22 14.75
N ARG A 726 -3.98 19.77 14.05
CA ARG A 726 -4.01 19.72 12.60
C ARG A 726 -2.76 20.36 12.00
N ALA A 727 -2.10 19.66 11.08
CA ALA A 727 -0.91 20.20 10.45
C ALA A 727 -1.22 21.45 9.60
N VAL A 728 -0.37 22.47 9.71
CA VAL A 728 -0.59 23.81 9.12
C VAL A 728 -0.48 23.83 7.59
N ASP A 729 0.15 22.82 7.00
CA ASP A 729 0.33 22.63 5.56
C ASP A 729 -0.86 21.92 4.89
N ILE A 730 -1.84 21.47 5.68
CA ILE A 730 -3.07 20.87 5.14
C ILE A 730 -4.02 21.99 4.72
N PRO A 731 -4.58 21.95 3.49
CA PRO A 731 -5.49 22.97 2.99
C PRO A 731 -6.58 23.30 4.00
N PRO A 732 -6.93 24.59 4.18
CA PRO A 732 -8.00 24.96 5.09
C PRO A 732 -9.33 24.37 4.62
N ILE A 733 -10.19 23.98 5.56
CA ILE A 733 -11.58 23.69 5.25
C ILE A 733 -12.35 25.00 5.08
N SER A 734 -13.33 25.02 4.17
CA SER A 734 -14.19 26.18 3.94
C SER A 734 -15.24 26.35 5.03
N GLU A 735 -15.88 27.53 5.12
CA GLU A 735 -17.03 27.71 6.02
C GLU A 735 -18.18 26.75 5.69
N ALA A 736 -18.39 26.41 4.42
CA ALA A 736 -19.41 25.46 4.00
C ALA A 736 -19.10 24.04 4.52
N GLN A 737 -17.84 23.60 4.37
CA GLN A 737 -17.38 22.32 4.87
C GLN A 737 -17.49 22.26 6.41
N ALA A 738 -17.11 23.32 7.11
CA ALA A 738 -17.26 23.41 8.56
C ALA A 738 -18.74 23.37 9.01
N GLU A 739 -19.63 24.09 8.32
CA GLU A 739 -21.08 24.02 8.58
C GLU A 739 -21.65 22.62 8.35
N ALA A 740 -21.23 21.94 7.29
CA ALA A 740 -21.67 20.59 6.99
C ALA A 740 -21.26 19.59 8.09
N ILE A 741 -20.02 19.67 8.59
CA ILE A 741 -19.52 18.82 9.69
C ILE A 741 -20.27 19.10 11.00
N ASP A 742 -20.56 20.36 11.31
CA ASP A 742 -21.38 20.72 12.47
C ASP A 742 -22.84 20.24 12.31
N ALA A 743 -23.42 20.38 11.12
CA ALA A 743 -24.78 19.93 10.85
C ALA A 743 -24.92 18.41 11.04
N LEU A 744 -23.97 17.60 10.56
CA LEU A 744 -23.96 16.16 10.83
C LEU A 744 -23.99 15.87 12.34
N HIS A 745 -23.17 16.58 13.12
CA HIS A 745 -23.10 16.39 14.56
C HIS A 745 -24.40 16.79 15.28
N PHE A 746 -24.93 17.98 15.04
CA PHE A 746 -26.09 18.47 15.79
C PHE A 746 -27.41 17.82 15.34
N LEU A 747 -27.51 17.40 14.08
CA LEU A 747 -28.64 16.57 13.64
C LEU A 747 -28.55 15.16 14.25
N ALA A 748 -27.35 14.59 14.36
CA ALA A 748 -27.17 13.35 15.10
C ALA A 748 -27.54 13.52 16.58
N GLU A 749 -27.11 14.60 17.24
CA GLU A 749 -27.48 14.91 18.63
C GLU A 749 -28.99 15.10 18.80
N LYS A 750 -29.70 15.66 17.81
CA LYS A 750 -31.16 15.77 17.81
C LYS A 750 -31.85 14.40 17.76
N HIS A 751 -31.32 13.46 16.98
CA HIS A 751 -31.97 12.18 16.66
C HIS A 751 -31.40 10.96 17.38
N HIS A 752 -30.42 11.13 18.27
CA HIS A 752 -29.71 10.01 18.87
C HIS A 752 -30.54 9.20 19.86
N LEU A 753 -30.13 7.95 20.04
CA LEU A 753 -30.45 7.11 21.18
C LEU A 753 -29.23 7.04 22.11
N LYS A 754 -29.47 7.22 23.40
CA LYS A 754 -28.44 7.10 24.45
C LYS A 754 -28.44 5.68 25.02
N LEU A 755 -27.26 5.08 25.09
CA LEU A 755 -27.03 3.71 25.54
C LEU A 755 -26.15 3.75 26.79
N ASN A 756 -26.75 3.48 27.94
CA ASN A 756 -26.02 3.38 29.20
C ASN A 756 -25.49 1.95 29.33
N PHE A 757 -24.18 1.79 29.14
CA PHE A 757 -23.56 0.48 29.29
C PHE A 757 -23.58 0.02 30.74
N GLN A 758 -23.78 -1.28 30.88
CA GLN A 758 -23.47 -2.03 32.07
C GLN A 758 -22.13 -2.74 31.85
N LYS A 759 -21.48 -3.06 32.96
CA LYS A 759 -20.31 -3.93 32.94
C LYS A 759 -20.69 -5.28 32.31
N GLY A 760 -19.94 -5.70 31.30
CA GLY A 760 -20.20 -6.91 30.51
C GLY A 760 -21.08 -6.71 29.27
N ASP A 761 -21.46 -5.48 28.94
CA ASP A 761 -22.16 -5.20 27.68
C ASP A 761 -21.20 -5.28 26.48
N ILE A 762 -21.63 -5.95 25.40
CA ILE A 762 -20.99 -5.91 24.09
C ILE A 762 -21.94 -5.22 23.12
N GLN A 763 -21.55 -4.05 22.61
CA GLN A 763 -22.28 -3.32 21.59
C GLN A 763 -21.77 -3.69 20.20
N TYR A 764 -22.66 -3.76 19.21
CA TYR A 764 -22.33 -3.82 17.78
C TYR A 764 -23.09 -2.72 17.03
N ILE A 765 -22.42 -2.01 16.14
CA ILE A 765 -22.96 -0.89 15.36
C ILE A 765 -22.56 -1.05 13.90
N ASN A 766 -23.52 -0.90 12.98
CA ASN A 766 -23.29 -0.74 11.54
C ASN A 766 -22.74 0.65 11.26
N ASN A 767 -21.43 0.74 11.12
CA ASN A 767 -20.70 1.98 10.98
C ASN A 767 -20.87 2.63 9.59
N LEU A 768 -21.49 1.95 8.62
CA LEU A 768 -21.84 2.51 7.31
C LEU A 768 -23.17 3.30 7.31
N SER A 769 -24.06 3.00 8.25
CA SER A 769 -25.39 3.63 8.34
C SER A 769 -25.65 4.35 9.67
N MET A 770 -24.69 4.33 10.60
CA MET A 770 -24.81 4.90 11.94
C MET A 770 -23.67 5.86 12.25
N PHE A 771 -23.97 6.89 13.03
CA PHE A 771 -22.95 7.62 13.79
C PHE A 771 -22.95 7.15 15.24
N HIS A 772 -21.78 7.20 15.87
CA HIS A 772 -21.63 6.96 17.30
C HIS A 772 -20.82 8.06 17.99
N ALA A 773 -21.05 8.20 19.29
CA ALA A 773 -20.43 9.20 20.16
C ALA A 773 -20.31 8.65 21.58
N ARG A 774 -19.55 9.37 22.42
CA ARG A 774 -19.40 9.06 23.84
C ARG A 774 -19.55 10.33 24.67
N ASP A 775 -20.37 10.30 25.72
CA ASP A 775 -20.41 11.39 26.69
C ASP A 775 -19.07 11.52 27.43
N GLY A 776 -18.75 12.72 27.91
CA GLY A 776 -17.65 12.90 28.87
C GLY A 776 -17.94 12.12 30.15
N PHE A 777 -16.91 11.74 30.89
CA PHE A 777 -17.06 11.01 32.15
C PHE A 777 -16.10 11.51 33.22
N THR A 778 -16.36 11.11 34.46
CA THR A 778 -15.48 11.39 35.59
C THR A 778 -14.83 10.10 36.09
N GLU A 779 -13.61 10.22 36.60
CA GLU A 779 -12.91 9.16 37.31
C GLU A 779 -12.63 9.62 38.74
N THR A 780 -12.64 8.69 39.69
CA THR A 780 -12.32 8.95 41.10
C THR A 780 -10.94 8.37 41.43
N ALA A 781 -10.21 9.00 42.37
CA ALA A 781 -8.82 8.66 42.70
C ALA A 781 -8.62 7.19 43.18
N GLU A 782 -9.69 6.55 43.62
CA GLU A 782 -9.69 5.19 44.18
C GLU A 782 -10.00 4.13 43.10
N GLN A 783 -10.30 4.54 41.86
CA GLN A 783 -11.21 3.79 40.99
C GLN A 783 -11.04 4.21 39.50
N LYS A 784 -10.07 3.60 38.81
CA LYS A 784 -9.78 3.83 37.37
C LYS A 784 -10.66 2.93 36.50
N TYR A 785 -11.66 3.48 35.81
CA TYR A 785 -12.87 2.69 35.51
C TYR A 785 -13.30 2.53 34.07
N VAL A 786 -12.98 3.39 33.11
CA VAL A 786 -13.42 3.08 31.74
C VAL A 786 -12.40 2.16 31.10
N GLN A 787 -12.78 0.90 30.88
CA GLN A 787 -12.02 0.00 30.01
C GLN A 787 -12.99 -0.63 29.04
N VAL A 788 -13.02 -0.08 27.83
CA VAL A 788 -13.78 -0.64 26.72
C VAL A 788 -12.78 -1.21 25.72
N VAL A 789 -13.05 -2.39 25.17
CA VAL A 789 -12.24 -2.96 24.09
C VAL A 789 -12.97 -2.77 22.78
N SER A 790 -12.38 -2.04 21.84
CA SER A 790 -12.90 -1.88 20.49
C SER A 790 -12.44 -3.03 19.59
N LEU A 791 -13.35 -3.50 18.74
CA LEU A 791 -13.08 -4.43 17.64
C LEU A 791 -13.73 -3.88 16.37
N THR A 792 -12.95 -3.71 15.31
CA THR A 792 -13.49 -3.44 13.97
C THR A 792 -13.73 -4.78 13.29
N LEU A 793 -14.92 -4.96 12.72
CA LEU A 793 -15.32 -6.16 11.99
C LEU A 793 -15.67 -5.80 10.55
N ILE A 794 -15.34 -6.70 9.64
CA ILE A 794 -15.67 -6.62 8.21
C ILE A 794 -16.58 -7.81 7.91
N SER A 795 -17.82 -7.51 7.52
CA SER A 795 -18.92 -8.48 7.37
C SER A 795 -18.94 -9.14 6.01
#